data_AF-A0A6Q2YKS8-F1
#
_entry.id   AF-A0A6Q2YKS8-F1
#
_cell.length_a   1.000
_cell.length_b   1.000
_cell.length_c   1.000
_cell.angle_alpha   90.00
_cell.angle_beta   90.00
_cell.angle_gamma   90.00
#
_symmetry.space_group_name_H-M   'P 1'
#
loop_
_entity.id
_entity.type
_entity.pdbx_description
1 polymer ?
#
loop_
_entity_poly.entity_id
_entity_poly.type
_entity_poly.pdbx_seq_one_letter_code
_entity_poly.pdbx_strand_id
1 'polypeptide(L)'
;PNTFGPPLERCMCTMQTGTQMTKLKGKKKGLVRFFYLDEHKSCIRWRPSRKHDKAKITIDSIHEVCEGKKSEIFQRYAESRFDPNCCFSIYHGDRVKSLDLVSTNGDDARTWITGLKYLMAGISDEDNMWSLGFILNSYNTWLQQTFSEADKNGDGNLSLREVLKLLRKLNVKLPKQKVVEMFQKADTDDNQGLLAFEEFCTFYKMISTRRGLYLIMLSYSNNKEFMDLNDLVHFMENEQKMVGVTREYCMETISQFEPCPHNLQNMVLGIDGFTNYMRSPAGDIFNPEHHFVHQDMTQPLCNYFIDSSHNTYLTGDQLLSESRVDMYAYVLQAGCRCVEVDCWDGPDGEPIIHHGYTLTSKILFKDVIETINKYAFTKNPYPVILSIENHCTVPQQKKMAEYLVEVLQEKVDLSTVNMNETRKMPSPELLKGKVLIKGKKLPMNIDDDAEEGDVSDEDSGEEEEEDEEDTRISTDVRFFTTVKIDGRGKTMRLSRALSDLVKYTKSVRVHDIETQAYMSSWQVSSLNESIVNQIMALKPAQLVRFNQRQLLRVYPSNYRVDSSNFNPQPFWNAGIHMVALNYQTEGRMLELNKAKFSTNGNCGYILKPKCMNQGFFNPNLEDPLPGQKKTQLVLKIISGQQLPKPKDSMLGDRGEVIDPSVEVEIIGLPVDCCKQQTRVVDDNGFNPMWEETMVFSLHMAQIALVRFQVWDNDSLGQKFIGQRTIAFISMMPGYRHVYLEGMEEASIFVHVAVHDVSGKPRTGGCISVVSPKGSRTGGCISVVSPEGPRTRGCISIVSPEEPRTRGCISIVSPEGPRTGGCISVVSPEGPRTGGCISVVSPEGPRTGGCISVVSPEGPRTEGCISIVSPEGSRTGGCISVVSPEGPRTGGCISVVSPEGPRTEGCISIVSPEGSRTGGCISVVSPEGPRTGGCISVVSPEGSRTGGCISVVSPEGPRTGGCISIVSPEGSRTGETNYVVSGILATWGAPV
;
A
#
# COMPACT_ATOMS: atom_id res chain seq x y z
N PRO A 1 -19.25 -6.93 -8.13
CA PRO A 1 -18.61 -8.23 -7.85
C PRO A 1 -17.15 -8.01 -7.46
N ASN A 2 -16.93 -7.59 -6.22
CA ASN A 2 -15.62 -7.34 -5.59
C ASN A 2 -15.91 -7.15 -4.09
N THR A 3 -15.80 -8.23 -3.32
CA THR A 3 -15.86 -8.21 -1.86
C THR A 3 -14.82 -9.20 -1.34
N PHE A 4 -13.55 -8.86 -1.53
CA PHE A 4 -12.42 -9.55 -0.93
C PHE A 4 -11.52 -8.49 -0.29
N GLY A 5 -11.92 -8.00 0.89
CA GLY A 5 -10.95 -7.54 1.88
C GLY A 5 -10.36 -8.78 2.58
N PRO A 6 -9.22 -8.66 3.28
CA PRO A 6 -8.67 -9.78 4.03
C PRO A 6 -9.75 -10.35 4.98
N PRO A 7 -9.95 -11.68 5.04
CA PRO A 7 -11.07 -12.30 5.77
C PRO A 7 -11.23 -11.82 7.23
N LEU A 8 -10.13 -11.37 7.84
CA LEU A 8 -10.00 -11.05 9.24
C LEU A 8 -10.53 -9.66 9.66
N GLU A 9 -10.32 -8.62 8.85
CA GLU A 9 -10.91 -7.28 9.12
C GLU A 9 -12.43 -7.35 9.07
N ARG A 10 -12.95 -8.19 8.15
CA ARG A 10 -14.38 -8.51 8.09
C ARG A 10 -14.82 -9.23 9.37
N CYS A 11 -14.04 -10.16 9.90
CA CYS A 11 -14.36 -10.81 11.18
C CYS A 11 -14.40 -9.82 12.35
N MET A 12 -13.39 -8.97 12.51
CA MET A 12 -13.34 -7.98 13.60
C MET A 12 -14.50 -6.99 13.53
N CYS A 13 -14.77 -6.45 12.35
CA CYS A 13 -15.89 -5.53 12.14
C CYS A 13 -17.22 -6.21 12.43
N THR A 14 -17.40 -7.47 12.00
CA THR A 14 -18.62 -8.26 12.25
C THR A 14 -18.79 -8.55 13.75
N MET A 15 -17.71 -8.88 14.45
CA MET A 15 -17.76 -9.10 15.90
C MET A 15 -18.04 -7.81 16.68
N GLN A 16 -17.50 -6.66 16.27
CA GLN A 16 -17.74 -5.36 16.92
C GLN A 16 -19.15 -4.82 16.65
N THR A 17 -19.65 -4.99 15.43
CA THR A 17 -21.06 -4.69 15.07
C THR A 17 -22.02 -5.61 15.82
N GLY A 18 -21.62 -6.87 16.04
CA GLY A 18 -22.25 -7.83 16.92
C GLY A 18 -23.19 -8.81 16.22
N THR A 19 -23.40 -9.96 16.85
CA THR A 19 -24.14 -11.09 16.28
C THR A 19 -25.12 -11.66 17.30
N GLN A 20 -26.33 -11.96 16.84
CA GLN A 20 -27.34 -12.62 17.66
C GLN A 20 -27.08 -14.13 17.71
N MET A 21 -26.79 -14.66 18.90
CA MET A 21 -26.50 -16.07 19.11
C MET A 21 -27.29 -16.63 20.29
N THR A 22 -27.56 -17.93 20.27
CA THR A 22 -28.22 -18.63 21.37
C THR A 22 -27.18 -19.12 22.36
N LYS A 23 -27.19 -18.56 23.57
CA LYS A 23 -26.38 -19.02 24.70
C LYS A 23 -27.05 -20.22 25.36
N LEU A 24 -26.37 -21.37 25.36
CA LEU A 24 -26.85 -22.54 26.07
C LEU A 24 -26.55 -22.44 27.58
N LYS A 25 -27.46 -22.98 28.38
CA LYS A 25 -27.31 -23.16 29.83
C LYS A 25 -27.89 -24.52 30.21
N GLY A 26 -27.49 -25.06 31.36
CA GLY A 26 -27.89 -26.38 31.85
C GLY A 26 -29.40 -26.64 32.11
N LYS A 27 -30.33 -25.81 31.62
CA LYS A 27 -31.79 -26.06 31.60
C LYS A 27 -32.30 -26.04 30.15
N LYS A 28 -33.34 -26.83 29.84
CA LYS A 28 -33.86 -27.20 28.50
C LYS A 28 -34.14 -26.07 27.46
N LYS A 29 -34.04 -24.79 27.79
CA LYS A 29 -34.23 -23.65 26.86
C LYS A 29 -32.99 -22.74 26.82
N GLY A 30 -32.40 -22.60 25.63
CA GLY A 30 -31.32 -21.65 25.35
C GLY A 30 -31.80 -20.19 25.40
N LEU A 31 -30.86 -19.27 25.57
CA LEU A 31 -31.12 -17.84 25.71
C LEU A 31 -30.54 -17.08 24.52
N VAL A 32 -31.41 -16.49 23.70
CA VAL A 32 -30.99 -15.62 22.59
C VAL A 32 -30.39 -14.33 23.15
N ARG A 33 -29.16 -14.00 22.73
CA ARG A 33 -28.41 -12.82 23.17
C ARG A 33 -27.68 -12.20 21.99
N PHE A 34 -27.48 -10.88 22.07
CA PHE A 34 -26.67 -10.13 21.13
C PHE A 34 -25.25 -10.04 21.70
N PHE A 35 -24.31 -10.73 21.08
CA PHE A 35 -22.89 -10.74 21.44
C PHE A 35 -22.13 -9.74 20.59
N TYR A 36 -21.17 -9.04 21.19
CA TYR A 36 -20.31 -8.10 20.47
C TYR A 36 -18.94 -8.00 21.14
N LEU A 37 -17.92 -7.71 20.35
CA LEU A 37 -16.58 -7.35 20.80
C LEU A 37 -16.57 -5.85 21.14
N ASP A 38 -15.95 -5.47 22.25
CA ASP A 38 -15.86 -4.06 22.62
C ASP A 38 -14.92 -3.26 21.71
N GLU A 39 -14.98 -1.93 21.82
CA GLU A 39 -14.24 -0.99 20.96
C GLU A 39 -12.73 -1.21 21.03
N HIS A 40 -12.22 -1.53 22.22
CA HIS A 40 -10.80 -1.80 22.48
C HIS A 40 -10.39 -3.27 22.23
N LYS A 41 -11.30 -4.13 21.75
CA LYS A 41 -11.05 -5.55 21.45
C LYS A 41 -10.53 -6.37 22.65
N SER A 42 -10.88 -5.95 23.86
CA SER A 42 -10.42 -6.50 25.13
C SER A 42 -11.41 -7.50 25.75
N CYS A 43 -12.69 -7.40 25.39
CA CYS A 43 -13.76 -8.21 25.98
C CYS A 43 -14.85 -8.57 24.97
N ILE A 44 -15.36 -9.81 25.07
CA ILE A 44 -16.66 -10.19 24.50
C ILE A 44 -17.74 -9.78 25.49
N ARG A 45 -18.79 -9.10 25.02
CA ARG A 45 -19.94 -8.67 25.82
C ARG A 45 -21.26 -9.18 25.23
N TRP A 46 -22.30 -9.28 26.04
CA TRP A 46 -23.63 -9.65 25.54
C TRP A 46 -24.82 -9.00 26.26
N ARG A 47 -25.90 -8.74 25.51
CA ARG A 47 -27.16 -8.15 26.00
C ARG A 47 -28.41 -8.88 25.45
N PRO A 48 -29.58 -8.85 26.14
CA PRO A 48 -29.82 -8.31 27.47
C PRO A 48 -29.30 -9.24 28.59
N SER A 49 -28.80 -8.67 29.69
CA SER A 49 -28.38 -9.42 30.89
C SER A 49 -28.82 -8.69 32.15
N ARG A 50 -29.42 -9.41 33.12
CA ARG A 50 -29.80 -8.86 34.44
C ARG A 50 -28.61 -8.52 35.34
N LYS A 51 -27.38 -8.85 34.91
CA LYS A 51 -26.12 -8.58 35.63
C LYS A 51 -25.20 -7.83 34.67
N HIS A 52 -25.35 -6.52 34.57
CA HIS A 52 -24.66 -5.68 33.57
C HIS A 52 -23.14 -5.84 33.64
N ASP A 53 -22.53 -5.81 34.83
CA ASP A 53 -21.06 -5.91 34.98
C ASP A 53 -20.49 -7.32 34.76
N LYS A 54 -21.34 -8.36 34.84
CA LYS A 54 -20.93 -9.77 34.70
C LYS A 54 -21.24 -10.36 33.33
N ALA A 55 -21.75 -9.57 32.40
CA ALA A 55 -22.08 -9.99 31.04
C ALA A 55 -20.91 -9.79 30.06
N LYS A 56 -19.71 -10.17 30.52
CA LYS A 56 -18.47 -10.05 29.76
C LYS A 56 -17.55 -11.24 30.00
N ILE A 57 -16.72 -11.56 29.01
CA ILE A 57 -15.54 -12.42 29.10
C ILE A 57 -14.38 -11.58 28.57
N THR A 58 -13.33 -11.41 29.38
CA THR A 58 -12.09 -10.77 28.90
C THR A 58 -11.39 -11.74 27.96
N ILE A 59 -10.84 -11.23 26.86
CA ILE A 59 -10.09 -12.05 25.90
C ILE A 59 -8.97 -12.80 26.60
N ASP A 60 -8.26 -12.13 27.51
CA ASP A 60 -7.16 -12.70 28.31
C ASP A 60 -7.57 -13.85 29.22
N SER A 61 -8.87 -14.02 29.50
CA SER A 61 -9.35 -15.14 30.31
C SER A 61 -9.74 -16.36 29.48
N ILE A 62 -9.70 -16.28 28.15
CA ILE A 62 -10.10 -17.38 27.26
C ILE A 62 -8.92 -18.33 27.08
N HIS A 63 -9.13 -19.59 27.45
CA HIS A 63 -8.16 -20.66 27.32
C HIS A 63 -8.27 -21.37 25.97
N GLU A 64 -9.50 -21.65 25.53
CA GLU A 64 -9.72 -22.44 24.31
C GLU A 64 -11.02 -22.02 23.61
N VAL A 65 -11.04 -22.08 22.28
CA VAL A 65 -12.26 -21.96 21.46
C VAL A 65 -12.40 -23.18 20.57
N CYS A 66 -13.38 -24.03 20.89
CA CYS A 66 -13.62 -25.28 20.19
C CYS A 66 -14.79 -25.15 19.21
N GLU A 67 -14.57 -25.58 17.97
CA GLU A 67 -15.63 -25.71 16.96
C GLU A 67 -16.48 -26.96 17.20
N GLY A 68 -17.77 -26.85 16.88
CA GLY A 68 -18.75 -27.94 16.95
C GLY A 68 -19.38 -28.13 18.34
N LYS A 69 -19.88 -29.35 18.57
CA LYS A 69 -20.67 -29.74 19.76
C LYS A 69 -19.84 -30.48 20.81
N LYS A 70 -18.59 -30.07 21.03
CA LYS A 70 -17.63 -30.85 21.84
C LYS A 70 -17.85 -30.76 23.35
N SER A 71 -18.57 -29.76 23.85
CA SER A 71 -18.78 -29.58 25.29
C SER A 71 -19.88 -30.47 25.88
N GLU A 72 -19.78 -30.77 27.18
CA GLU A 72 -20.82 -31.51 27.93
C GLU A 72 -22.21 -30.86 27.87
N ILE A 73 -22.26 -29.53 27.69
CA ILE A 73 -23.55 -28.81 27.60
C ILE A 73 -24.26 -29.17 26.31
N PHE A 74 -23.56 -29.33 25.18
CA PHE A 74 -24.16 -29.76 23.93
C PHE A 74 -24.71 -31.20 24.01
N GLN A 75 -24.04 -32.10 24.74
CA GLN A 75 -24.47 -33.50 24.93
C GLN A 75 -25.80 -33.64 25.70
N ARG A 76 -26.17 -32.65 26.51
CA ARG A 76 -27.44 -32.63 27.26
C ARG A 76 -28.65 -32.22 26.42
N TYR A 77 -28.42 -31.79 25.17
CA TYR A 77 -29.45 -31.50 24.19
C TYR A 77 -29.50 -32.66 23.18
N ALA A 78 -30.68 -33.00 22.66
CA ALA A 78 -30.82 -34.11 21.70
C ALA A 78 -29.87 -33.93 20.50
N GLU A 79 -29.16 -35.00 20.10
CA GLU A 79 -28.05 -34.99 19.13
C GLU A 79 -28.39 -34.28 17.80
N SER A 80 -29.67 -34.29 17.40
CA SER A 80 -30.19 -33.72 16.15
C SER A 80 -30.66 -32.25 16.20
N ARG A 81 -30.54 -31.55 17.34
CA ARG A 81 -31.19 -30.24 17.51
C ARG A 81 -30.49 -29.05 16.83
N PHE A 82 -29.17 -29.11 16.65
CA PHE A 82 -28.37 -27.99 16.14
C PHE A 82 -27.42 -28.45 15.03
N ASP A 83 -27.08 -27.61 14.07
CA ASP A 83 -26.04 -27.89 13.07
C ASP A 83 -24.65 -27.72 13.70
N PRO A 84 -23.75 -28.73 13.66
CA PRO A 84 -22.38 -28.61 14.16
C PRO A 84 -21.62 -27.39 13.62
N ASN A 85 -21.84 -27.01 12.36
CA ASN A 85 -21.17 -25.88 11.72
C ASN A 85 -21.60 -24.53 12.31
N CYS A 86 -22.71 -24.49 13.04
CA CYS A 86 -23.22 -23.29 13.73
C CYS A 86 -22.89 -23.29 15.24
N CYS A 87 -22.16 -24.31 15.73
CA CYS A 87 -21.92 -24.51 17.15
C CYS A 87 -20.44 -24.25 17.48
N PHE A 88 -20.19 -23.60 18.62
CA PHE A 88 -18.84 -23.49 19.18
C PHE A 88 -18.91 -23.23 20.69
N SER A 89 -17.78 -23.50 21.37
CA SER A 89 -17.65 -23.36 22.82
C SER A 89 -16.43 -22.49 23.15
N ILE A 90 -16.57 -21.58 24.11
CA ILE A 90 -15.48 -20.73 24.61
C ILE A 90 -15.17 -21.17 26.05
N TYR A 91 -13.98 -21.70 26.30
CA TYR A 91 -13.52 -22.10 27.63
C TYR A 91 -12.73 -20.95 28.28
N HIS A 92 -13.10 -20.53 29.49
CA HIS A 92 -12.54 -19.31 30.08
C HIS A 92 -12.50 -19.28 31.63
N GLY A 93 -11.57 -18.49 32.18
CA GLY A 93 -11.35 -18.20 33.61
C GLY A 93 -10.68 -19.32 34.41
N ASP A 94 -10.27 -19.03 35.65
CA ASP A 94 -9.44 -19.92 36.52
C ASP A 94 -10.05 -21.29 36.86
N ARG A 95 -11.36 -21.48 36.60
CA ARG A 95 -12.08 -22.74 36.85
C ARG A 95 -12.60 -23.38 35.56
N VAL A 96 -12.05 -22.99 34.41
CA VAL A 96 -12.36 -23.53 33.06
C VAL A 96 -13.86 -23.66 32.81
N LYS A 97 -14.56 -22.53 32.78
CA LYS A 97 -16.01 -22.49 32.50
C LYS A 97 -16.24 -22.47 31.00
N SER A 98 -17.23 -23.20 30.50
CA SER A 98 -17.66 -23.12 29.11
C SER A 98 -18.75 -22.05 28.90
N LEU A 99 -18.63 -21.33 27.79
CA LEU A 99 -19.69 -20.56 27.17
C LEU A 99 -20.03 -21.19 25.81
N ASP A 100 -21.15 -21.89 25.78
CA ASP A 100 -21.61 -22.66 24.62
C ASP A 100 -22.61 -21.87 23.79
N LEU A 101 -22.31 -21.68 22.50
CA LEU A 101 -23.01 -20.78 21.60
C LEU A 101 -23.49 -21.50 20.34
N VAL A 102 -24.70 -21.15 19.90
CA VAL A 102 -25.26 -21.55 18.61
C VAL A 102 -25.58 -20.29 17.80
N SER A 103 -24.90 -20.11 16.68
CA SER A 103 -25.16 -19.02 15.73
C SER A 103 -26.37 -19.33 14.84
N THR A 104 -26.81 -18.32 14.08
CA THR A 104 -27.89 -18.44 13.09
C THR A 104 -27.48 -19.17 11.82
N ASN A 105 -26.19 -19.14 11.48
CA ASN A 105 -25.61 -19.80 10.32
C ASN A 105 -24.13 -20.12 10.58
N GLY A 106 -23.54 -20.99 9.74
CA GLY A 106 -22.16 -21.42 9.91
C GLY A 106 -21.12 -20.34 9.60
N ASP A 107 -21.48 -19.31 8.80
CA ASP A 107 -20.59 -18.19 8.52
C ASP A 107 -20.35 -17.34 9.76
N ASP A 108 -21.40 -17.06 10.54
CA ASP A 108 -21.31 -16.34 11.81
C ASP A 108 -20.47 -17.12 12.82
N ALA A 109 -20.65 -18.45 12.92
CA ALA A 109 -19.84 -19.29 13.80
C ALA A 109 -18.37 -19.23 13.40
N ARG A 110 -18.04 -19.43 12.11
CA ARG A 110 -16.67 -19.31 11.60
C ARG A 110 -16.08 -17.94 11.85
N THR A 111 -16.85 -16.89 11.59
CA THR A 111 -16.43 -15.49 11.82
C THR A 111 -16.00 -15.26 13.28
N TRP A 112 -16.81 -15.75 14.24
CA TRP A 112 -16.51 -15.66 15.66
C TRP A 112 -15.37 -16.58 16.09
N ILE A 113 -15.29 -17.81 15.59
CA ILE A 113 -14.20 -18.73 15.91
C ILE A 113 -12.87 -18.15 15.42
N THR A 114 -12.78 -17.75 14.14
CA THR A 114 -11.58 -17.16 13.55
C THR A 114 -11.19 -15.87 14.26
N GLY A 115 -12.14 -14.99 14.54
CA GLY A 115 -11.85 -13.74 15.23
C GLY A 115 -11.48 -13.91 16.70
N LEU A 116 -12.03 -14.89 17.41
CA LEU A 116 -11.62 -15.20 18.79
C LEU A 116 -10.27 -15.89 18.84
N LYS A 117 -10.00 -16.85 17.97
CA LYS A 117 -8.68 -17.46 17.83
C LYS A 117 -7.60 -16.42 17.48
N TYR A 118 -7.92 -15.43 16.65
CA TYR A 118 -7.04 -14.27 16.41
C TYR A 118 -6.73 -13.48 17.69
N LEU A 119 -7.73 -13.24 18.52
CA LEU A 119 -7.58 -12.49 19.76
C LEU A 119 -6.82 -13.32 20.83
N MET A 120 -6.97 -14.65 20.82
CA MET A 120 -6.33 -15.59 21.75
C MET A 120 -4.90 -15.97 21.38
N ALA A 121 -4.54 -16.02 20.09
CA ALA A 121 -3.18 -16.30 19.60
C ALA A 121 -2.13 -15.25 20.07
N GLY A 122 -2.58 -14.28 20.86
CA GLY A 122 -1.75 -13.38 21.61
C GLY A 122 -1.46 -13.73 23.06
N ILE A 123 -1.99 -14.83 23.59
CA ILE A 123 -2.06 -15.10 25.04
C ILE A 123 -1.74 -16.58 25.38
N SER A 124 -1.89 -17.54 24.48
CA SER A 124 -1.39 -18.92 24.63
C SER A 124 -0.80 -19.42 23.30
N ASP A 125 0.22 -20.29 23.27
CA ASP A 125 0.13 -21.68 23.71
C ASP A 125 1.36 -22.22 24.45
N GLU A 126 1.07 -22.98 25.51
CA GLU A 126 1.81 -24.20 25.87
C GLU A 126 1.19 -25.31 25.03
N ASP A 127 2.00 -25.92 24.15
CA ASP A 127 1.93 -27.33 23.69
C ASP A 127 2.65 -27.45 22.35
N ASN A 128 4.00 -27.47 22.41
CA ASN A 128 4.91 -28.18 21.49
C ASN A 128 6.37 -28.02 21.94
N MET A 129 6.58 -28.04 23.26
CA MET A 129 7.87 -27.95 23.90
C MET A 129 8.41 -29.38 24.09
N TRP A 130 9.04 -29.97 23.06
CA TRP A 130 10.02 -31.09 23.20
C TRP A 130 10.62 -31.58 21.87
N SER A 131 11.15 -30.71 21.00
CA SER A 131 12.05 -31.15 19.90
C SER A 131 13.07 -30.10 19.45
N LEU A 132 13.46 -29.19 20.35
CA LEU A 132 14.32 -28.06 20.03
C LEU A 132 15.79 -28.34 20.40
N GLY A 133 16.43 -29.25 19.68
CA GLY A 133 17.90 -29.37 19.66
C GLY A 133 18.42 -28.88 18.31
N PHE A 134 19.37 -27.94 18.31
CA PHE A 134 20.19 -27.52 17.15
C PHE A 134 19.63 -26.44 16.19
N ILE A 135 19.01 -25.38 16.70
CA ILE A 135 19.09 -24.07 16.02
C ILE A 135 20.28 -23.34 16.67
N LEU A 136 20.94 -22.41 15.97
CA LEU A 136 21.73 -21.28 16.49
C LEU A 136 23.24 -21.29 16.12
N ASN A 137 23.66 -20.34 15.29
CA ASN A 137 25.04 -19.82 15.33
C ASN A 137 25.09 -18.28 15.22
N SER A 138 24.28 -17.64 14.38
CA SER A 138 24.20 -16.15 14.36
C SER A 138 23.20 -15.59 15.39
N TYR A 139 22.03 -16.24 15.53
CA TYR A 139 20.97 -15.83 16.46
C TYR A 139 21.28 -16.17 17.94
N ASN A 140 22.06 -17.24 18.23
CA ASN A 140 22.57 -17.47 19.59
C ASN A 140 23.51 -16.36 20.00
N THR A 141 24.40 -15.95 19.09
CA THR A 141 25.46 -15.01 19.42
C THR A 141 24.86 -13.68 19.88
N TRP A 142 23.83 -13.17 19.19
CA TRP A 142 23.11 -11.96 19.62
C TRP A 142 22.27 -12.17 20.90
N LEU A 143 21.54 -13.27 21.03
CA LEU A 143 20.76 -13.55 22.25
C LEU A 143 21.66 -13.74 23.47
N GLN A 144 22.81 -14.41 23.32
CA GLN A 144 23.82 -14.59 24.35
C GLN A 144 24.47 -13.27 24.73
N GLN A 145 24.78 -12.40 23.76
CA GLN A 145 25.25 -11.04 24.02
C GLN A 145 24.18 -10.24 24.77
N THR A 146 22.93 -10.25 24.30
CA THR A 146 21.80 -9.54 24.93
C THR A 146 21.55 -10.02 26.36
N PHE A 147 21.63 -11.34 26.58
CA PHE A 147 21.52 -11.96 27.90
C PHE A 147 22.67 -11.54 28.80
N SER A 148 23.92 -11.66 28.33
CA SER A 148 25.12 -11.27 29.07
C SER A 148 25.16 -9.79 29.40
N GLU A 149 24.61 -8.94 28.53
CA GLU A 149 24.49 -7.51 28.78
C GLU A 149 23.38 -7.16 29.78
N ALA A 150 22.33 -7.97 29.82
CA ALA A 150 21.20 -7.80 30.72
C ALA A 150 21.52 -8.30 32.14
N ASP A 151 22.35 -9.35 32.25
CA ASP A 151 22.88 -9.90 33.50
C ASP A 151 23.92 -8.93 34.08
N LYS A 152 23.48 -8.01 34.95
CA LYS A 152 24.35 -6.98 35.50
C LYS A 152 25.10 -7.44 36.74
N ASN A 153 24.61 -8.45 37.42
CA ASN A 153 25.23 -9.01 38.62
C ASN A 153 26.21 -10.15 38.28
N GLY A 154 26.17 -10.67 37.04
CA GLY A 154 27.05 -11.73 36.54
C GLY A 154 26.75 -13.09 37.14
N ASP A 155 25.52 -13.31 37.65
CA ASP A 155 25.14 -14.55 38.31
C ASP A 155 24.71 -15.65 37.34
N GLY A 156 24.73 -15.37 36.03
CA GLY A 156 24.38 -16.30 34.97
C GLY A 156 22.88 -16.45 34.76
N ASN A 157 22.05 -15.65 35.43
CA ASN A 157 20.59 -15.64 35.32
C ASN A 157 20.05 -14.20 35.23
N LEU A 158 18.77 -14.06 34.83
CA LEU A 158 18.10 -12.75 34.78
C LEU A 158 16.98 -12.65 35.80
N SER A 159 17.09 -11.68 36.71
CA SER A 159 15.99 -11.31 37.60
C SER A 159 14.88 -10.54 36.86
N LEU A 160 13.66 -10.55 37.40
CA LEU A 160 12.56 -9.73 36.87
C LEU A 160 12.92 -8.23 36.72
N ARG A 161 13.80 -7.71 37.59
CA ARG A 161 14.29 -6.32 37.51
C ARG A 161 15.21 -6.10 36.31
N GLU A 162 16.09 -7.06 36.03
CA GLU A 162 16.97 -7.03 34.85
C GLU A 162 16.17 -7.19 33.57
N VAL A 163 15.19 -8.10 33.55
CA VAL A 163 14.24 -8.25 32.44
C VAL A 163 13.47 -6.95 32.17
N LEU A 164 12.95 -6.27 33.20
CA LEU A 164 12.25 -4.98 33.03
C LEU A 164 13.17 -3.86 32.51
N LYS A 165 14.46 -3.87 32.84
CA LYS A 165 15.44 -2.92 32.29
C LYS A 165 15.79 -3.28 30.85
N LEU A 166 15.96 -4.57 30.56
CA LEU A 166 16.21 -5.09 29.23
C LEU A 166 15.06 -4.73 28.28
N LEU A 167 13.80 -4.89 28.69
CA LEU A 167 12.64 -4.51 27.88
C LEU A 167 12.67 -3.02 27.48
N ARG A 168 13.04 -2.11 28.40
CA ARG A 168 13.21 -0.69 28.08
C ARG A 168 14.38 -0.42 27.13
N LYS A 169 15.45 -1.21 27.23
CA LYS A 169 16.59 -1.16 26.31
C LYS A 169 16.19 -1.64 24.92
N LEU A 170 15.39 -2.71 24.84
CA LEU A 170 14.81 -3.25 23.61
C LEU A 170 13.67 -2.40 23.04
N ASN A 171 13.42 -1.20 23.58
CA ASN A 171 12.37 -0.28 23.11
C ASN A 171 10.94 -0.84 23.25
N VAL A 172 10.71 -1.66 24.28
CA VAL A 172 9.43 -2.29 24.63
C VAL A 172 8.90 -1.72 25.95
N LYS A 173 7.66 -1.22 25.97
CA LYS A 173 6.92 -0.92 27.20
C LYS A 173 5.75 -1.88 27.36
N LEU A 174 5.92 -2.91 28.18
CA LEU A 174 4.85 -3.82 28.57
C LEU A 174 4.32 -3.46 29.97
N PRO A 175 3.01 -3.60 30.23
CA PRO A 175 2.47 -3.50 31.58
C PRO A 175 3.21 -4.48 32.50
N LYS A 176 3.65 -4.01 33.67
CA LYS A 176 4.45 -4.81 34.61
C LYS A 176 3.80 -6.16 34.94
N GLN A 177 2.47 -6.20 35.05
CA GLN A 177 1.71 -7.43 35.28
C GLN A 177 1.90 -8.46 34.16
N LYS A 178 1.85 -8.03 32.90
CA LYS A 178 2.06 -8.90 31.74
C LYS A 178 3.50 -9.43 31.67
N VAL A 179 4.48 -8.61 32.01
CA VAL A 179 5.88 -9.06 32.11
C VAL A 179 6.04 -10.12 33.19
N VAL A 180 5.38 -9.94 34.34
CA VAL A 180 5.40 -10.93 35.43
C VAL A 180 4.77 -12.25 34.99
N GLU A 181 3.62 -12.21 34.32
CA GLU A 181 2.97 -13.43 33.79
C GLU A 181 3.85 -14.18 32.79
N MET A 182 4.45 -13.45 31.83
CA MET A 182 5.35 -14.04 30.84
C MET A 182 6.63 -14.58 31.48
N PHE A 183 7.15 -13.88 32.50
CA PHE A 183 8.31 -14.33 33.26
C PHE A 183 8.00 -15.64 33.99
N GLN A 184 6.90 -15.69 34.74
CA GLN A 184 6.44 -16.89 35.44
C GLN A 184 6.15 -18.07 34.52
N LYS A 185 5.75 -17.80 33.28
CA LYS A 185 5.51 -18.83 32.27
C LYS A 185 6.81 -19.37 31.65
N ALA A 186 7.86 -18.55 31.59
CA ALA A 186 9.17 -18.96 31.10
C ALA A 186 10.04 -19.63 32.17
N ASP A 187 9.86 -19.22 33.42
CA ASP A 187 10.49 -19.71 34.65
C ASP A 187 9.88 -21.08 35.03
N THR A 188 10.45 -22.12 34.44
CA THR A 188 9.94 -23.50 34.51
C THR A 188 10.83 -24.42 35.32
N ASP A 189 12.01 -23.94 35.73
CA ASP A 189 12.96 -24.68 36.53
C ASP A 189 12.62 -24.68 38.04
N ASP A 190 13.41 -25.41 38.83
CA ASP A 190 13.24 -25.53 40.28
C ASP A 190 13.70 -24.26 41.04
N ASN A 191 14.31 -23.29 40.36
CA ASN A 191 14.96 -22.11 40.94
C ASN A 191 14.16 -20.83 40.69
N GLN A 192 12.87 -20.89 41.05
CA GLN A 192 11.89 -19.85 40.77
C GLN A 192 12.34 -18.43 41.13
N GLY A 193 12.08 -17.50 40.20
CA GLY A 193 12.32 -16.06 40.34
C GLY A 193 13.51 -15.53 39.52
N LEU A 194 14.19 -16.40 38.76
CA LEU A 194 15.32 -16.09 37.89
C LEU A 194 15.15 -16.82 36.55
N LEU A 195 15.59 -16.23 35.43
CA LEU A 195 15.59 -16.91 34.13
C LEU A 195 17.01 -17.30 33.73
N ALA A 196 17.26 -18.58 33.55
CA ALA A 196 18.45 -19.06 32.87
C ALA A 196 18.43 -18.70 31.36
N PHE A 197 19.54 -18.86 30.64
CA PHE A 197 19.62 -18.50 29.21
C PHE A 197 18.53 -19.18 28.35
N GLU A 198 18.25 -20.46 28.61
CA GLU A 198 17.24 -21.22 27.86
C GLU A 198 15.82 -20.69 28.13
N GLU A 199 15.51 -20.36 29.38
CA GLU A 199 14.23 -19.77 29.78
C GLU A 199 14.09 -18.32 29.29
N PHE A 200 15.18 -17.55 29.27
CA PHE A 200 15.24 -16.24 28.63
C PHE A 200 14.93 -16.34 27.13
N CYS A 201 15.43 -17.37 26.44
CA CYS A 201 15.08 -17.62 25.04
C CYS A 201 13.58 -17.87 24.88
N THR A 202 12.96 -18.63 25.79
CA THR A 202 11.50 -18.86 25.82
C THR A 202 10.73 -17.56 26.11
N PHE A 203 11.16 -16.78 27.09
CA PHE A 203 10.61 -15.46 27.41
C PHE A 203 10.69 -14.50 26.21
N TYR A 204 11.85 -14.41 25.57
CA TYR A 204 12.07 -13.59 24.39
C TYR A 204 11.23 -14.06 23.20
N LYS A 205 11.09 -15.37 22.99
CA LYS A 205 10.17 -15.94 21.99
C LYS A 205 8.74 -15.48 22.24
N MET A 206 8.23 -15.59 23.47
CA MET A 206 6.87 -15.12 23.80
C MET A 206 6.66 -13.62 23.55
N ILE A 207 7.70 -12.79 23.64
CA ILE A 207 7.63 -11.36 23.32
C ILE A 207 7.73 -11.11 21.80
N SER A 208 8.42 -12.00 21.08
CA SER A 208 8.75 -11.85 19.67
C SER A 208 7.85 -12.64 18.71
N THR A 209 6.94 -13.51 19.20
CA THR A 209 6.00 -14.28 18.38
C THR A 209 5.11 -13.37 17.53
N ARG A 210 5.27 -13.46 16.19
CA ARG A 210 4.59 -12.59 15.23
C ARG A 210 3.22 -13.12 14.85
N ARG A 211 2.20 -12.67 15.59
CA ARG A 211 0.77 -12.95 15.33
C ARG A 211 0.39 -12.74 13.85
N GLY A 212 0.89 -11.68 13.23
CA GLY A 212 0.63 -11.35 11.82
C GLY A 212 1.12 -12.42 10.83
N LEU A 213 2.33 -12.95 11.03
CA LEU A 213 2.88 -14.00 10.15
C LEU A 213 2.14 -15.33 10.30
N TYR A 214 1.78 -15.68 11.54
CA TYR A 214 1.02 -16.89 11.82
C TYR A 214 -0.33 -16.89 11.11
N LEU A 215 -1.01 -15.74 11.06
CA LEU A 215 -2.29 -15.62 10.35
C LEU A 215 -2.15 -15.68 8.84
N ILE A 216 -1.07 -15.09 8.31
CA ILE A 216 -0.75 -15.23 6.89
C ILE A 216 -0.58 -16.72 6.58
N MET A 217 0.26 -17.43 7.33
CA MET A 217 0.44 -18.89 7.16
C MET A 217 -0.90 -19.63 7.21
N LEU A 218 -1.73 -19.41 8.24
CA LEU A 218 -3.06 -20.02 8.36
C LEU A 218 -3.96 -19.74 7.16
N SER A 219 -3.90 -18.53 6.60
CA SER A 219 -4.74 -18.13 5.47
C SER A 219 -4.39 -18.86 4.17
N TYR A 220 -3.12 -19.23 3.98
CA TYR A 220 -2.65 -19.98 2.80
C TYR A 220 -2.55 -21.49 3.05
N SER A 221 -2.62 -21.94 4.30
CA SER A 221 -2.59 -23.35 4.68
C SER A 221 -3.98 -23.96 4.93
N ASN A 222 -5.07 -23.28 4.55
CA ASN A 222 -6.44 -23.70 4.84
C ASN A 222 -6.68 -23.99 6.35
N ASN A 223 -6.15 -23.13 7.22
CA ASN A 223 -6.17 -23.22 8.68
C ASN A 223 -5.34 -24.38 9.29
N LYS A 224 -4.41 -24.99 8.55
CA LYS A 224 -3.39 -25.89 9.11
C LYS A 224 -2.29 -25.09 9.82
N GLU A 225 -1.73 -25.62 10.89
CA GLU A 225 -0.62 -24.97 11.61
C GLU A 225 0.75 -25.10 10.90
N PHE A 226 0.74 -25.62 9.67
CA PHE A 226 1.89 -25.76 8.79
C PHE A 226 1.44 -25.60 7.32
N MET A 227 2.37 -25.25 6.44
CA MET A 227 2.17 -25.25 4.98
C MET A 227 2.84 -26.48 4.37
N ASP A 228 2.08 -27.24 3.59
CA ASP A 228 2.69 -28.27 2.73
C ASP A 228 3.23 -27.65 1.43
N LEU A 229 3.87 -28.47 0.59
CA LEU A 229 4.44 -28.02 -0.68
C LEU A 229 3.43 -27.32 -1.59
N ASN A 230 2.17 -27.75 -1.62
CA ASN A 230 1.17 -27.15 -2.50
C ASN A 230 0.70 -25.79 -1.94
N ASP A 231 0.52 -25.70 -0.61
CA ASP A 231 0.23 -24.43 0.05
C ASP A 231 1.35 -23.41 -0.18
N LEU A 232 2.61 -23.86 -0.09
CA LEU A 232 3.78 -23.01 -0.27
C LEU A 232 3.91 -22.52 -1.72
N VAL A 233 3.71 -23.39 -2.71
CA VAL A 233 3.64 -22.98 -4.13
C VAL A 233 2.53 -21.94 -4.32
N HIS A 234 1.34 -22.19 -3.78
CA HIS A 234 0.21 -21.27 -3.88
C HIS A 234 0.53 -19.91 -3.22
N PHE A 235 1.16 -19.88 -2.05
CA PHE A 235 1.61 -18.65 -1.41
C PHE A 235 2.63 -17.89 -2.28
N MET A 236 3.64 -18.58 -2.81
CA MET A 236 4.68 -17.96 -3.63
C MET A 236 4.14 -17.39 -4.95
N GLU A 237 3.31 -18.14 -5.66
CA GLU A 237 2.76 -17.71 -6.96
C GLU A 237 1.64 -16.68 -6.80
N ASN A 238 0.70 -16.90 -5.89
CA ASN A 238 -0.50 -16.08 -5.81
C ASN A 238 -0.36 -14.87 -4.89
N GLU A 239 0.38 -14.98 -3.78
CA GLU A 239 0.57 -13.86 -2.86
C GLU A 239 1.86 -13.10 -3.14
N GLN A 240 2.98 -13.82 -3.23
CA GLN A 240 4.30 -13.21 -3.49
C GLN A 240 4.53 -12.85 -4.96
N LYS A 241 3.61 -13.26 -5.86
CA LYS A 241 3.65 -13.08 -7.33
C LYS A 241 4.98 -13.54 -7.96
N MET A 242 5.60 -14.55 -7.38
CA MET A 242 6.80 -15.15 -7.95
C MET A 242 6.42 -15.92 -9.23
N VAL A 243 7.26 -15.82 -10.26
CA VAL A 243 7.04 -16.48 -11.55
C VAL A 243 7.95 -17.70 -11.65
N GLY A 244 7.43 -18.81 -12.16
CA GLY A 244 8.23 -20.01 -12.41
C GLY A 244 8.65 -20.77 -11.14
N VAL A 245 7.82 -20.72 -10.10
CA VAL A 245 8.08 -21.45 -8.84
C VAL A 245 8.03 -22.95 -9.11
N THR A 246 9.15 -23.63 -8.94
CA THR A 246 9.23 -25.10 -9.10
C THR A 246 8.97 -25.80 -7.76
N ARG A 247 8.59 -27.08 -7.86
CA ARG A 247 8.41 -27.92 -6.65
C ARG A 247 9.74 -28.10 -5.93
N GLU A 248 10.83 -28.25 -6.69
CA GLU A 248 12.20 -28.37 -6.21
C GLU A 248 12.61 -27.15 -5.39
N TYR A 249 12.31 -25.94 -5.88
CA TYR A 249 12.58 -24.70 -5.15
C TYR A 249 11.84 -24.65 -3.81
N CYS A 250 10.58 -25.10 -3.77
CA CYS A 250 9.82 -25.18 -2.51
C CYS A 250 10.42 -26.22 -1.55
N MET A 251 10.91 -27.35 -2.06
CA MET A 251 11.60 -28.35 -1.22
C MET A 251 12.92 -27.81 -0.65
N GLU A 252 13.70 -27.09 -1.45
CA GLU A 252 14.93 -26.42 -1.00
C GLU A 252 14.62 -25.35 0.04
N THR A 253 13.56 -24.56 -0.18
CA THR A 253 13.09 -23.55 0.79
C THR A 253 12.76 -24.20 2.13
N ILE A 254 11.98 -25.29 2.14
CA ILE A 254 11.66 -26.02 3.37
C ILE A 254 12.93 -26.56 4.01
N SER A 255 13.80 -27.19 3.23
CA SER A 255 15.06 -27.77 3.73
C SER A 255 16.00 -26.72 4.33
N GLN A 256 15.98 -25.50 3.80
CA GLN A 256 16.83 -24.40 4.24
C GLN A 256 16.30 -23.69 5.49
N PHE A 257 14.98 -23.47 5.56
CA PHE A 257 14.40 -22.56 6.56
C PHE A 257 13.64 -23.27 7.68
N GLU A 258 13.10 -24.47 7.45
CA GLU A 258 12.34 -25.21 8.46
C GLU A 258 13.28 -25.80 9.52
N PRO A 259 13.15 -25.40 10.79
CA PRO A 259 14.07 -25.85 11.81
C PRO A 259 13.66 -27.18 12.47
N CYS A 260 12.37 -27.57 12.41
CA CYS A 260 11.88 -28.76 13.11
C CYS A 260 12.19 -30.03 12.28
N PRO A 261 12.95 -31.00 12.81
CA PRO A 261 13.28 -32.24 12.07
C PRO A 261 12.06 -33.07 11.65
N HIS A 262 11.00 -33.07 12.47
CA HIS A 262 9.75 -33.76 12.14
C HIS A 262 9.04 -33.10 10.95
N ASN A 263 9.02 -31.77 10.90
CA ASN A 263 8.43 -31.03 9.79
C ASN A 263 9.25 -31.20 8.50
N LEU A 264 10.57 -31.18 8.59
CA LEU A 264 11.49 -31.49 7.49
C LEU A 264 11.24 -32.90 6.93
N GLN A 265 11.11 -33.91 7.80
CA GLN A 265 10.85 -35.28 7.38
C GLN A 265 9.51 -35.41 6.63
N ASN A 266 8.51 -34.63 7.04
CA ASN A 266 7.20 -34.59 6.39
C ASN A 266 7.12 -33.59 5.22
N MET A 267 8.20 -32.87 4.90
CA MET A 267 8.26 -31.82 3.88
C MET A 267 7.17 -30.74 4.06
N VAL A 268 7.04 -30.24 5.31
CA VAL A 268 6.12 -29.14 5.66
C VAL A 268 6.87 -27.98 6.29
N LEU A 269 6.35 -26.76 6.13
CA LEU A 269 6.89 -25.53 6.69
C LEU A 269 6.00 -25.07 7.86
N GLY A 270 6.52 -25.10 9.08
CA GLY A 270 5.86 -24.58 10.27
C GLY A 270 6.02 -23.06 10.42
N ILE A 271 5.46 -22.48 11.49
CA ILE A 271 5.52 -21.03 11.74
C ILE A 271 6.95 -20.50 11.88
N ASP A 272 7.84 -21.27 12.49
CA ASP A 272 9.24 -20.87 12.65
C ASP A 272 9.96 -20.87 11.31
N GLY A 273 9.77 -21.92 10.49
CA GLY A 273 10.33 -21.97 9.14
C GLY A 273 9.77 -20.88 8.23
N PHE A 274 8.48 -20.60 8.33
CA PHE A 274 7.86 -19.50 7.59
C PHE A 274 8.41 -18.14 8.04
N THR A 275 8.59 -17.92 9.34
CA THR A 275 9.19 -16.69 9.87
C THR A 275 10.62 -16.50 9.40
N ASN A 276 11.42 -17.58 9.38
CA ASN A 276 12.78 -17.57 8.88
C ASN A 276 12.83 -17.25 7.38
N TYR A 277 11.96 -17.87 6.58
CA TYR A 277 11.84 -17.56 5.16
C TYR A 277 11.50 -16.09 4.92
N MET A 278 10.51 -15.54 5.64
CA MET A 278 10.10 -14.15 5.49
C MET A 278 11.15 -13.13 5.97
N ARG A 279 12.09 -13.52 6.83
CA ARG A 279 13.24 -12.68 7.25
C ARG A 279 14.47 -12.83 6.36
N SER A 280 14.53 -13.91 5.58
CA SER A 280 15.63 -14.14 4.64
C SER A 280 15.66 -13.07 3.53
N PRO A 281 16.72 -13.01 2.71
CA PRO A 281 16.75 -12.15 1.52
C PRO A 281 15.57 -12.36 0.57
N ALA A 282 14.93 -13.54 0.57
CA ALA A 282 13.73 -13.80 -0.21
C ALA A 282 12.50 -13.04 0.31
N GLY A 283 12.49 -12.62 1.58
CA GLY A 283 11.45 -11.80 2.18
C GLY A 283 11.73 -10.29 2.11
N ASP A 284 12.90 -9.86 1.62
CA ASP A 284 13.19 -8.45 1.38
C ASP A 284 12.31 -7.91 0.25
N ILE A 285 11.89 -6.66 0.37
CA ILE A 285 11.18 -5.92 -0.67
C ILE A 285 12.03 -5.70 -1.91
N PHE A 286 13.36 -5.66 -1.79
CA PHE A 286 14.24 -5.46 -2.93
C PHE A 286 14.35 -6.76 -3.76
N ASN A 287 14.16 -6.65 -5.08
CA ASN A 287 14.26 -7.79 -5.98
C ASN A 287 15.69 -8.37 -5.95
N PRO A 288 15.89 -9.63 -5.48
CA PRO A 288 17.22 -10.22 -5.38
C PRO A 288 17.93 -10.30 -6.74
N GLU A 289 17.21 -10.45 -7.86
CA GLU A 289 17.79 -10.49 -9.21
C GLU A 289 18.49 -9.17 -9.59
N HIS A 290 18.06 -8.05 -9.00
CA HIS A 290 18.60 -6.73 -9.29
C HIS A 290 19.93 -6.46 -8.58
N HIS A 291 20.41 -7.38 -7.74
CA HIS A 291 21.81 -7.38 -7.24
C HIS A 291 22.82 -7.73 -8.34
N PHE A 292 22.35 -8.22 -9.48
CA PHE A 292 23.16 -8.49 -10.66
C PHE A 292 22.75 -7.58 -11.82
N VAL A 293 23.62 -7.44 -12.80
CA VAL A 293 23.29 -6.67 -14.01
C VAL A 293 22.29 -7.47 -14.83
N HIS A 294 21.11 -6.90 -15.04
CA HIS A 294 20.00 -7.54 -15.76
C HIS A 294 19.45 -6.70 -16.91
N GLN A 295 19.74 -5.39 -16.93
CA GLN A 295 19.32 -4.50 -18.00
C GLN A 295 20.16 -4.70 -19.27
N ASP A 296 19.60 -4.30 -20.41
CA ASP A 296 20.34 -4.32 -21.68
C ASP A 296 21.47 -3.29 -21.66
N MET A 297 22.72 -3.79 -21.64
CA MET A 297 23.95 -2.99 -21.61
C MET A 297 24.52 -2.70 -23.02
N THR A 298 23.80 -3.09 -24.09
CA THR A 298 24.24 -2.96 -25.49
C THR A 298 23.72 -1.69 -26.17
N GLN A 299 22.84 -0.92 -25.53
CA GLN A 299 22.40 0.38 -26.05
C GLN A 299 23.54 1.42 -26.04
N PRO A 300 23.47 2.50 -26.84
CA PRO A 300 24.46 3.59 -26.82
C PRO A 300 24.58 4.26 -25.45
N LEU A 301 25.75 4.80 -25.12
CA LEU A 301 26.03 5.45 -23.82
C LEU A 301 25.02 6.56 -23.45
N CYS A 302 24.52 7.34 -24.42
CA CYS A 302 23.46 8.34 -24.21
C CYS A 302 22.09 7.76 -23.81
N ASN A 303 21.93 6.45 -23.76
CA ASN A 303 20.68 5.83 -23.31
C ASN A 303 20.71 5.46 -21.83
N TYR A 304 21.78 5.77 -21.08
CA TYR A 304 21.90 5.43 -19.66
C TYR A 304 22.03 6.67 -18.78
N PHE A 305 21.48 6.57 -17.58
CA PHE A 305 21.95 7.34 -16.43
C PHE A 305 23.28 6.76 -15.95
N ILE A 306 24.22 7.62 -15.60
CA ILE A 306 25.59 7.28 -15.22
C ILE A 306 25.86 7.83 -13.83
N ASP A 307 26.26 6.96 -12.91
CA ASP A 307 26.56 7.35 -11.53
C ASP A 307 27.81 8.23 -11.49
N SER A 308 27.69 9.43 -10.92
CA SER A 308 28.65 10.52 -11.14
C SER A 308 28.98 11.27 -9.85
N SER A 309 30.27 11.49 -9.63
CA SER A 309 30.81 12.25 -8.51
C SER A 309 31.29 13.63 -8.96
N HIS A 310 31.07 14.64 -8.12
CA HIS A 310 31.62 15.99 -8.25
C HIS A 310 32.77 16.18 -7.26
N ASN A 311 33.83 16.86 -7.68
CA ASN A 311 35.06 17.12 -6.91
C ASN A 311 35.48 15.91 -6.08
N THR A 312 35.65 14.77 -6.76
CA THR A 312 35.79 13.44 -6.15
C THR A 312 36.89 13.36 -5.10
N TYR A 313 37.93 14.19 -5.23
CA TYR A 313 39.08 14.22 -4.33
C TYR A 313 38.76 14.79 -2.94
N LEU A 314 37.68 15.57 -2.76
CA LEU A 314 37.36 16.24 -1.50
C LEU A 314 36.73 15.31 -0.45
N THR A 315 37.12 15.53 0.81
CA THR A 315 36.57 14.80 1.97
C THR A 315 35.54 15.59 2.77
N GLY A 316 35.41 16.90 2.52
CA GLY A 316 34.49 17.78 3.24
C GLY A 316 34.02 18.95 2.38
N ASP A 317 34.05 20.15 2.95
CA ASP A 317 33.67 21.41 2.30
C ASP A 317 34.57 21.79 1.11
N GLN A 318 34.10 22.72 0.27
CA GLN A 318 34.77 23.12 -0.96
C GLN A 318 35.98 24.05 -0.75
N LEU A 319 36.21 24.60 0.44
CA LEU A 319 37.17 25.70 0.64
C LEU A 319 38.41 25.31 1.46
N LEU A 320 38.23 24.46 2.47
CA LEU A 320 39.21 24.20 3.52
C LEU A 320 39.50 22.70 3.70
N SER A 321 38.66 21.82 3.17
CA SER A 321 38.76 20.38 3.45
C SER A 321 39.98 19.70 2.80
N GLU A 322 40.29 18.50 3.28
CA GLU A 322 41.38 17.71 2.72
C GLU A 322 40.99 17.06 1.39
N SER A 323 41.92 17.10 0.43
CA SER A 323 41.92 16.25 -0.75
C SER A 323 42.58 14.91 -0.42
N ARG A 324 41.96 13.79 -0.76
CA ARG A 324 42.51 12.44 -0.51
C ARG A 324 42.36 11.53 -1.72
N VAL A 325 43.44 10.81 -2.02
CA VAL A 325 43.49 9.78 -3.06
C VAL A 325 42.48 8.65 -2.79
N ASP A 326 42.29 8.29 -1.51
CA ASP A 326 41.36 7.23 -1.08
C ASP A 326 39.91 7.50 -1.49
N MET A 327 39.52 8.77 -1.70
CA MET A 327 38.15 9.10 -2.12
C MET A 327 37.80 8.50 -3.48
N TYR A 328 38.77 8.45 -4.42
CA TYR A 328 38.56 7.78 -5.70
C TYR A 328 38.28 6.29 -5.53
N ALA A 329 39.00 5.62 -4.64
CA ALA A 329 38.75 4.22 -4.32
C ALA A 329 37.34 4.05 -3.70
N TYR A 330 36.98 4.90 -2.75
CA TYR A 330 35.68 4.89 -2.08
C TYR A 330 34.52 5.02 -3.07
N VAL A 331 34.52 6.05 -3.93
CA VAL A 331 33.41 6.27 -4.88
C VAL A 331 33.34 5.19 -5.96
N LEU A 332 34.48 4.72 -6.48
CA LEU A 332 34.51 3.66 -7.50
C LEU A 332 33.99 2.34 -6.93
N GLN A 333 34.34 2.01 -5.67
CA GLN A 333 33.83 0.83 -5.00
C GLN A 333 32.35 0.93 -4.61
N ALA A 334 31.84 2.15 -4.44
CA ALA A 334 30.41 2.40 -4.25
C ALA A 334 29.58 2.22 -5.53
N GLY A 335 30.22 2.08 -6.70
CA GLY A 335 29.55 1.86 -8.00
C GLY A 335 29.67 3.04 -8.96
N CYS A 336 30.16 4.20 -8.51
CA CYS A 336 30.30 5.43 -9.32
C CYS A 336 31.14 5.18 -10.57
N ARG A 337 30.73 5.72 -11.73
CA ARG A 337 31.36 5.51 -13.04
C ARG A 337 31.83 6.78 -13.72
N CYS A 338 31.52 7.97 -13.20
CA CYS A 338 32.13 9.23 -13.62
C CYS A 338 32.76 9.93 -12.42
N VAL A 339 34.07 10.16 -12.47
CA VAL A 339 34.85 10.81 -11.40
C VAL A 339 35.57 12.03 -11.94
N GLU A 340 35.72 13.05 -11.12
CA GLU A 340 36.27 14.36 -11.48
C GLU A 340 37.68 14.55 -10.94
N VAL A 341 38.54 15.18 -11.75
CA VAL A 341 39.96 15.39 -11.48
C VAL A 341 40.38 16.79 -11.90
N ASP A 342 40.54 17.68 -10.91
CA ASP A 342 40.88 19.09 -11.14
C ASP A 342 42.40 19.26 -11.11
N CYS A 343 42.99 19.37 -12.29
CA CYS A 343 44.42 19.30 -12.50
C CYS A 343 45.04 20.70 -12.52
N TRP A 344 46.03 20.92 -11.67
CA TRP A 344 46.79 22.16 -11.55
C TRP A 344 48.29 21.90 -11.62
N ASP A 345 49.06 22.91 -12.04
CA ASP A 345 50.51 22.81 -12.02
C ASP A 345 51.03 22.66 -10.58
N GLY A 346 51.82 21.61 -10.35
CA GLY A 346 52.47 21.40 -9.06
C GLY A 346 53.98 21.69 -9.07
N PRO A 347 54.63 21.59 -7.90
CA PRO A 347 56.06 21.80 -7.76
C PRO A 347 56.86 20.75 -8.55
N ASP A 348 58.10 21.06 -8.89
CA ASP A 348 59.03 20.16 -9.57
C ASP A 348 58.53 19.58 -10.92
N GLY A 349 57.55 20.24 -11.53
CA GLY A 349 56.92 19.80 -12.77
C GLY A 349 56.03 18.57 -12.59
N GLU A 350 55.54 18.29 -11.38
CA GLU A 350 54.57 17.23 -11.10
C GLU A 350 53.13 17.80 -11.05
N PRO A 351 52.18 17.30 -11.86
CA PRO A 351 50.79 17.75 -11.80
C PRO A 351 50.14 17.35 -10.47
N ILE A 352 49.35 18.27 -9.91
CA ILE A 352 48.62 18.09 -8.65
C ILE A 352 47.13 18.23 -8.85
N ILE A 353 46.36 17.76 -7.86
CA ILE A 353 44.91 17.87 -7.80
C ILE A 353 44.50 18.60 -6.54
N HIS A 354 43.69 19.65 -6.69
CA HIS A 354 43.01 20.37 -5.62
C HIS A 354 41.94 21.31 -6.19
N HIS A 355 41.11 21.88 -5.32
CA HIS A 355 40.17 22.91 -5.73
C HIS A 355 40.91 24.26 -5.87
N GLY A 356 40.94 24.78 -7.10
CA GLY A 356 41.69 25.98 -7.47
C GLY A 356 41.34 27.21 -6.64
N TYR A 357 42.34 28.05 -6.36
CA TYR A 357 42.17 29.30 -5.58
C TYR A 357 41.56 29.14 -4.17
N THR A 358 41.54 27.91 -3.62
CA THR A 358 41.09 27.63 -2.25
C THR A 358 42.24 27.15 -1.35
N LEU A 359 41.91 26.82 -0.10
CA LEU A 359 42.86 26.29 0.90
C LEU A 359 42.80 24.76 1.04
N THR A 360 42.11 24.06 0.14
CA THR A 360 42.07 22.59 0.16
C THR A 360 43.48 22.00 -0.01
N SER A 361 43.75 20.86 0.62
CA SER A 361 45.05 20.20 0.47
C SER A 361 45.26 19.66 -0.95
N LYS A 362 46.51 19.36 -1.31
CA LYS A 362 46.91 18.94 -2.66
C LYS A 362 47.35 17.48 -2.64
N ILE A 363 46.98 16.74 -3.68
CA ILE A 363 47.42 15.35 -3.91
C ILE A 363 48.06 15.25 -5.29
N LEU A 364 48.94 14.27 -5.50
CA LEU A 364 49.61 14.08 -6.79
C LEU A 364 48.64 13.47 -7.81
N PHE A 365 48.67 13.97 -9.05
CA PHE A 365 47.89 13.40 -10.14
C PHE A 365 48.22 11.91 -10.36
N LYS A 366 49.51 11.57 -10.30
CA LYS A 366 49.99 10.20 -10.49
C LYS A 366 49.34 9.22 -9.50
N ASP A 367 49.34 9.55 -8.21
CA ASP A 367 48.77 8.70 -7.16
C ASP A 367 47.27 8.45 -7.37
N VAL A 368 46.56 9.47 -7.87
CA VAL A 368 45.14 9.36 -8.24
C VAL A 368 44.94 8.40 -9.41
N ILE A 369 45.71 8.52 -10.49
CA ILE A 369 45.60 7.61 -11.63
C ILE A 369 45.98 6.18 -11.26
N GLU A 370 47.00 5.98 -10.42
CA GLU A 370 47.37 4.66 -9.87
C GLU A 370 46.23 4.03 -9.05
N THR A 371 45.54 4.85 -8.25
CA THR A 371 44.39 4.41 -7.45
C THR A 371 43.20 4.06 -8.33
N ILE A 372 42.89 4.89 -9.34
CA ILE A 372 41.84 4.58 -10.33
C ILE A 372 42.18 3.28 -11.07
N ASN A 373 43.43 3.11 -11.51
CA ASN A 373 43.87 1.89 -12.20
C ASN A 373 43.60 0.64 -11.37
N LYS A 374 43.87 0.71 -10.06
CA LYS A 374 43.69 -0.39 -9.10
C LYS A 374 42.22 -0.71 -8.84
N TYR A 375 41.36 0.31 -8.71
CA TYR A 375 39.99 0.13 -8.20
C TYR A 375 38.87 0.25 -9.24
N ALA A 376 39.13 0.84 -10.42
CA ALA A 376 38.12 1.11 -11.43
C ALA A 376 37.30 -0.13 -11.79
N PHE A 377 37.94 -1.30 -11.91
CA PHE A 377 37.27 -2.51 -12.39
C PHE A 377 37.28 -3.70 -11.41
N THR A 378 37.61 -3.48 -10.13
CA THR A 378 37.73 -4.59 -9.14
C THR A 378 36.42 -5.35 -8.93
N LYS A 379 35.30 -4.64 -8.86
CA LYS A 379 33.95 -5.20 -8.62
C LYS A 379 32.96 -4.90 -9.76
N ASN A 380 33.40 -4.16 -10.78
CA ASN A 380 32.51 -3.62 -11.80
C ASN A 380 33.24 -3.53 -13.15
N PRO A 381 32.84 -4.28 -14.19
CA PRO A 381 33.55 -4.29 -15.46
C PRO A 381 33.21 -3.11 -16.38
N TYR A 382 32.19 -2.31 -16.07
CA TYR A 382 31.69 -1.27 -16.98
C TYR A 382 32.57 0.00 -16.97
N PRO A 383 32.59 0.76 -18.08
CA PRO A 383 33.55 1.84 -18.29
C PRO A 383 33.50 2.93 -17.22
N VAL A 384 34.66 3.53 -16.96
CA VAL A 384 34.81 4.70 -16.08
C VAL A 384 35.11 5.93 -16.93
N ILE A 385 34.42 7.04 -16.68
CA ILE A 385 34.66 8.34 -17.31
C ILE A 385 35.49 9.19 -16.34
N LEU A 386 36.67 9.62 -16.78
CA LEU A 386 37.53 10.55 -16.08
C LEU A 386 37.26 11.97 -16.59
N SER A 387 36.55 12.78 -15.79
CA SER A 387 36.28 14.19 -16.09
C SER A 387 37.49 15.03 -15.66
N ILE A 388 38.33 15.42 -16.62
CA ILE A 388 39.52 16.22 -16.35
C ILE A 388 39.17 17.70 -16.51
N GLU A 389 39.27 18.45 -15.42
CA GLU A 389 39.31 19.91 -15.44
C GLU A 389 40.78 20.34 -15.48
N ASN A 390 41.23 20.92 -16.59
CA ASN A 390 42.66 21.11 -16.86
C ASN A 390 43.09 22.57 -16.76
N HIS A 391 43.92 22.89 -15.76
CA HIS A 391 44.56 24.20 -15.55
C HIS A 391 46.09 24.15 -15.66
N CYS A 392 46.65 23.01 -16.10
CA CYS A 392 48.09 22.81 -16.18
C CYS A 392 48.72 23.50 -17.40
N THR A 393 49.98 23.88 -17.27
CA THR A 393 50.86 24.24 -18.39
C THR A 393 51.09 23.06 -19.33
N VAL A 394 51.40 23.35 -20.61
CA VAL A 394 51.63 22.30 -21.63
C VAL A 394 52.66 21.23 -21.22
N PRO A 395 53.81 21.56 -20.60
CA PRO A 395 54.75 20.55 -20.12
C PRO A 395 54.11 19.59 -19.10
N GLN A 396 53.33 20.09 -18.15
CA GLN A 396 52.64 19.26 -17.17
C GLN A 396 51.45 18.51 -17.77
N GLN A 397 50.77 19.06 -18.79
CA GLN A 397 49.77 18.31 -19.57
C GLN A 397 50.36 17.11 -20.31
N LYS A 398 51.57 17.25 -20.87
CA LYS A 398 52.30 16.12 -21.49
C LYS A 398 52.58 15.03 -20.46
N LYS A 399 53.01 15.43 -19.26
CA LYS A 399 53.24 14.51 -18.15
C LYS A 399 51.97 13.83 -17.63
N MET A 400 50.84 14.55 -17.60
CA MET A 400 49.53 13.95 -17.33
C MET A 400 49.19 12.87 -18.37
N ALA A 401 49.39 13.17 -19.66
CA ALA A 401 49.16 12.21 -20.73
C ALA A 401 50.08 10.98 -20.62
N GLU A 402 51.36 11.18 -20.30
CA GLU A 402 52.30 10.10 -20.00
C GLU A 402 51.79 9.21 -18.87
N TYR A 403 51.40 9.77 -17.72
CA TYR A 403 50.85 8.99 -16.61
C TYR A 403 49.55 8.26 -16.95
N LEU A 404 48.64 8.89 -17.69
CA LEU A 404 47.41 8.23 -18.15
C LEU A 404 47.74 7.01 -19.01
N VAL A 405 48.69 7.11 -19.93
CA VAL A 405 49.08 6.00 -20.82
C VAL A 405 49.87 4.91 -20.07
N GLU A 406 50.89 5.29 -19.30
CA GLU A 406 51.78 4.37 -18.60
C GLU A 406 51.05 3.57 -17.51
N VAL A 407 50.17 4.23 -16.76
CA VAL A 407 49.50 3.64 -15.60
C VAL A 407 48.25 2.88 -16.02
N LEU A 408 47.41 3.44 -16.91
CA LEU A 408 46.15 2.80 -17.31
C LEU A 408 46.32 1.78 -18.45
N GLN A 409 47.40 1.87 -19.23
CA GLN A 409 47.78 0.88 -20.24
C GLN A 409 46.62 0.56 -21.19
N GLU A 410 46.25 -0.71 -21.35
CA GLU A 410 45.17 -1.18 -22.22
C GLU A 410 43.77 -0.67 -21.82
N LYS A 411 43.62 -0.08 -20.62
CA LYS A 411 42.34 0.49 -20.18
C LYS A 411 42.04 1.80 -20.88
N VAL A 412 43.03 2.55 -21.36
CA VAL A 412 42.80 3.73 -22.20
C VAL A 412 42.81 3.32 -23.67
N ASP A 413 41.84 3.82 -24.44
CA ASP A 413 41.74 3.53 -25.86
C ASP A 413 42.63 4.46 -26.69
N LEU A 414 43.71 3.92 -27.24
CA LEU A 414 44.65 4.63 -28.10
C LEU A 414 44.31 4.51 -29.60
N SER A 415 43.29 3.74 -29.97
CA SER A 415 42.94 3.51 -31.38
C SER A 415 42.39 4.76 -32.08
N THR A 416 42.49 4.79 -33.40
CA THR A 416 41.89 5.85 -34.22
C THR A 416 40.42 5.52 -34.48
N VAL A 417 39.52 6.24 -33.82
CA VAL A 417 38.07 6.05 -34.01
C VAL A 417 37.58 7.02 -35.10
N ASN A 418 37.04 6.49 -36.21
CA ASN A 418 36.46 7.32 -37.25
C ASN A 418 35.03 7.76 -36.88
N MET A 419 34.90 8.97 -36.33
CA MET A 419 33.61 9.55 -35.90
C MET A 419 32.59 9.69 -37.04
N ASN A 420 33.05 9.77 -38.30
CA ASN A 420 32.18 9.97 -39.45
C ASN A 420 31.48 8.68 -39.91
N GLU A 421 31.99 7.50 -39.55
CA GLU A 421 31.43 6.20 -39.94
C GLU A 421 30.32 5.72 -38.98
N THR A 422 30.38 6.10 -37.70
CA THR A 422 29.43 5.66 -36.67
C THR A 422 28.72 6.85 -36.00
N ARG A 423 27.49 7.16 -36.43
CA ARG A 423 26.68 8.24 -35.84
C ARG A 423 26.20 8.00 -34.39
N LYS A 424 26.46 6.83 -33.80
CA LYS A 424 25.99 6.42 -32.47
C LYS A 424 27.18 6.17 -31.54
N MET A 425 27.06 6.60 -30.28
CA MET A 425 28.06 6.30 -29.27
C MET A 425 28.17 4.79 -29.01
N PRO A 426 29.35 4.29 -28.61
CA PRO A 426 29.52 2.92 -28.16
C PRO A 426 28.66 2.61 -26.92
N SER A 427 28.42 1.33 -26.67
CA SER A 427 27.66 0.86 -25.52
C SER A 427 28.55 0.61 -24.30
N PRO A 428 28.00 0.64 -23.07
CA PRO A 428 28.72 0.20 -21.87
C PRO A 428 29.29 -1.22 -22.01
N GLU A 429 28.59 -2.12 -22.70
CA GLU A 429 29.04 -3.49 -22.97
C GLU A 429 30.33 -3.51 -23.82
N LEU A 430 30.39 -2.73 -24.89
CA LEU A 430 31.56 -2.68 -25.78
C LEU A 430 32.78 -2.05 -25.09
N LEU A 431 32.53 -1.16 -24.13
CA LEU A 431 33.55 -0.39 -23.42
C LEU A 431 33.96 -1.01 -22.07
N LYS A 432 33.64 -2.28 -21.82
CA LYS A 432 34.06 -2.96 -20.59
C LYS A 432 35.57 -2.88 -20.39
N GLY A 433 35.99 -2.57 -19.17
CA GLY A 433 37.38 -2.40 -18.77
C GLY A 433 38.06 -1.14 -19.30
N LYS A 434 37.31 -0.19 -19.89
CA LYS A 434 37.88 1.03 -20.47
C LYS A 434 37.68 2.27 -19.58
N VAL A 435 38.72 3.09 -19.53
CA VAL A 435 38.69 4.43 -18.93
C VAL A 435 38.61 5.46 -20.06
N LEU A 436 37.54 6.25 -20.08
CA LEU A 436 37.27 7.27 -21.08
C LEU A 436 37.71 8.62 -20.54
N ILE A 437 38.52 9.36 -21.31
CA ILE A 437 38.98 10.70 -20.92
C ILE A 437 38.00 11.74 -21.44
N LYS A 438 37.30 12.44 -20.53
CA LYS A 438 36.49 13.63 -20.84
C LYS A 438 37.36 14.87 -20.64
N GLY A 439 37.53 15.65 -21.71
CA GLY A 439 38.33 16.87 -21.71
C GLY A 439 38.19 17.66 -23.01
N LYS A 440 38.93 18.77 -23.14
CA LYS A 440 39.01 19.56 -24.37
C LYS A 440 39.80 18.80 -25.44
N LYS A 441 39.54 19.08 -26.72
CA LYS A 441 40.20 18.42 -27.86
C LYS A 441 40.61 19.44 -28.92
N LEU A 442 41.83 19.31 -29.47
CA LEU A 442 42.33 20.14 -30.56
C LEU A 442 41.44 20.02 -31.82
N PRO A 443 41.28 21.11 -32.61
CA PRO A 443 40.57 21.08 -33.88
C PRO A 443 41.20 20.10 -34.90
N MET A 444 40.40 19.47 -35.75
CA MET A 444 40.91 18.51 -36.75
C MET A 444 41.75 19.13 -37.87
N ASN A 445 41.72 20.46 -38.02
CA ASN A 445 42.42 21.22 -39.06
C ASN A 445 43.76 21.79 -38.59
N ILE A 446 44.21 21.43 -37.39
CA ILE A 446 45.55 21.76 -36.92
C ILE A 446 46.58 20.93 -37.71
N ASP A 447 47.76 21.49 -37.96
CA ASP A 447 48.87 20.81 -38.64
C ASP A 447 49.19 19.47 -37.94
N ASP A 448 49.39 18.38 -38.69
CA ASP A 448 49.66 17.06 -38.13
C ASP A 448 50.96 17.04 -37.31
N ASP A 449 51.92 17.91 -37.65
CA ASP A 449 53.20 18.06 -36.96
C ASP A 449 53.13 18.99 -35.72
N ALA A 450 51.99 19.63 -35.45
CA ALA A 450 51.86 20.57 -34.32
C ALA A 450 51.66 19.86 -32.98
N GLU A 451 52.63 19.96 -32.07
CA GLU A 451 52.62 19.33 -30.73
C GLU A 451 51.61 19.94 -29.73
N GLU A 452 51.07 21.11 -30.02
CA GLU A 452 50.16 21.88 -29.18
C GLU A 452 49.35 22.85 -30.03
N GLY A 453 48.24 23.35 -29.49
CA GLY A 453 47.42 24.37 -30.15
C GLY A 453 46.51 25.10 -29.19
N ASP A 454 45.94 26.21 -29.65
CA ASP A 454 44.99 26.99 -28.87
C ASP A 454 43.60 26.34 -28.95
N VAL A 455 43.00 26.13 -27.78
CA VAL A 455 41.57 25.79 -27.65
C VAL A 455 40.88 26.91 -26.92
N SER A 456 39.76 27.35 -27.47
CA SER A 456 38.97 28.43 -26.89
C SER A 456 38.09 27.92 -25.74
N ASP A 457 37.62 28.82 -24.88
CA ASP A 457 36.59 28.49 -23.90
C ASP A 457 35.26 28.07 -24.53
N GLU A 458 35.03 28.24 -25.84
CA GLU A 458 33.89 27.61 -26.52
C GLU A 458 33.99 26.08 -26.55
N ASP A 459 35.21 25.53 -26.46
CA ASP A 459 35.47 24.10 -26.30
C ASP A 459 35.59 23.67 -24.82
N SER A 460 35.37 24.58 -23.85
CA SER A 460 35.61 24.29 -22.42
C SER A 460 34.63 23.33 -21.79
N GLY A 461 33.45 23.12 -22.38
CA GLY A 461 32.46 22.22 -21.82
C GLY A 461 31.75 22.74 -20.57
N GLU A 462 32.29 23.74 -19.89
CA GLU A 462 31.85 24.31 -18.62
C GLU A 462 31.64 25.83 -18.81
N GLU A 463 30.61 26.40 -18.20
CA GLU A 463 30.36 27.84 -18.31
C GLU A 463 31.14 28.57 -17.19
N GLU A 464 32.05 29.49 -17.56
CA GLU A 464 32.64 30.44 -16.60
C GLU A 464 31.52 31.37 -16.08
N GLU A 465 31.40 31.47 -14.75
CA GLU A 465 30.47 32.40 -14.09
C GLU A 465 31.04 33.82 -14.17
N GLU A 466 30.55 34.65 -15.11
CA GLU A 466 30.72 36.10 -15.04
C GLU A 466 29.87 36.65 -13.87
N ASP A 467 30.40 37.63 -13.14
CA ASP A 467 29.78 38.23 -11.95
C ASP A 467 28.28 38.55 -12.18
N GLU A 468 27.41 37.98 -11.33
CA GLU A 468 25.94 38.11 -11.41
C GLU A 468 25.41 39.57 -11.37
N GLU A 469 26.26 40.57 -11.12
CA GLU A 469 25.86 41.98 -11.14
C GLU A 469 25.48 42.50 -12.54
N ASP A 470 26.00 41.91 -13.63
CA ASP A 470 25.68 42.33 -15.00
C ASP A 470 24.46 41.61 -15.60
N THR A 471 23.92 40.57 -14.95
CA THR A 471 22.70 39.86 -15.38
C THR A 471 21.42 40.46 -14.76
N ARG A 472 21.28 41.80 -14.81
CA ARG A 472 19.99 42.43 -14.53
C ARG A 472 18.97 42.07 -15.61
N ILE A 473 18.01 41.24 -15.18
CA ILE A 473 16.77 40.80 -15.83
C ILE A 473 16.20 41.86 -16.80
N SER A 474 16.36 41.60 -18.10
CA SER A 474 15.49 42.15 -19.14
C SER A 474 14.52 41.06 -19.58
N THR A 475 13.22 41.33 -19.45
CA THR A 475 12.09 40.41 -19.73
C THR A 475 11.86 40.16 -21.24
N ASP A 476 12.85 40.38 -22.11
CA ASP A 476 12.68 40.27 -23.55
C ASP A 476 13.04 38.88 -24.11
N VAL A 477 12.02 38.22 -24.65
CA VAL A 477 11.98 36.84 -25.17
C VAL A 477 12.91 36.59 -26.37
N ARG A 478 13.67 37.60 -26.83
CA ARG A 478 14.58 37.52 -27.99
C ARG A 478 16.06 37.27 -27.64
N PHE A 479 16.43 37.26 -26.35
CA PHE A 479 17.83 37.09 -25.92
C PHE A 479 18.28 35.63 -25.69
N PHE A 480 17.36 34.65 -25.71
CA PHE A 480 17.67 33.23 -25.44
C PHE A 480 17.79 32.35 -26.70
N THR A 481 17.81 32.96 -27.90
CA THR A 481 18.15 32.26 -29.16
C THR A 481 19.66 32.30 -29.46
N THR A 482 20.44 33.01 -28.66
CA THR A 482 21.90 33.10 -28.79
C THR A 482 22.44 33.55 -27.43
N VAL A 483 23.13 32.68 -26.69
CA VAL A 483 23.98 33.14 -25.58
C VAL A 483 25.10 33.97 -26.22
N LYS A 484 24.93 35.29 -26.31
CA LYS A 484 26.00 36.21 -26.70
C LYS A 484 26.74 36.62 -25.43
N ILE A 485 27.94 36.08 -25.24
CA ILE A 485 28.93 36.65 -24.33
C ILE A 485 29.88 37.46 -25.21
N ASP A 486 29.81 38.77 -25.07
CA ASP A 486 30.73 39.72 -25.71
C ASP A 486 32.00 39.85 -24.85
N GLY A 487 32.60 38.71 -24.55
CA GLY A 487 33.85 38.56 -23.80
C GLY A 487 34.86 37.85 -24.68
N ARG A 488 36.07 38.41 -24.83
CA ARG A 488 37.19 37.69 -25.45
C ARG A 488 37.43 36.43 -24.62
N GLY A 489 36.93 35.28 -25.06
CA GLY A 489 37.10 34.00 -24.37
C GLY A 489 38.58 33.75 -24.08
N LYS A 490 38.90 33.26 -22.88
CA LYS A 490 40.28 32.89 -22.59
C LYS A 490 40.60 31.71 -23.50
N THR A 491 41.76 31.79 -24.14
CA THR A 491 42.29 30.68 -24.93
C THR A 491 43.29 29.96 -24.05
N MET A 492 43.12 28.67 -23.83
CA MET A 492 44.14 27.84 -23.19
C MET A 492 44.93 27.09 -24.25
N ARG A 493 46.21 26.84 -23.97
CA ARG A 493 47.07 26.05 -24.84
C ARG A 493 46.96 24.59 -24.43
N LEU A 494 46.57 23.73 -25.37
CA LEU A 494 46.33 22.30 -25.14
C LEU A 494 47.41 21.48 -25.84
N SER A 495 48.01 20.53 -25.11
CA SER A 495 48.96 19.57 -25.68
C SER A 495 48.25 18.56 -26.58
N ARG A 496 48.87 18.19 -27.71
CA ARG A 496 48.37 17.11 -28.56
C ARG A 496 48.28 15.80 -27.80
N ALA A 497 49.30 15.49 -26.99
CA ALA A 497 49.37 14.27 -26.20
C ALA A 497 48.13 14.04 -25.33
N LEU A 498 47.62 15.09 -24.66
CA LEU A 498 46.40 15.00 -23.85
C LEU A 498 45.13 15.01 -24.70
N SER A 499 45.08 15.85 -25.75
CA SER A 499 43.97 15.95 -26.70
C SER A 499 43.66 14.62 -27.40
N ASP A 500 44.68 13.83 -27.74
CA ASP A 500 44.53 12.59 -28.48
C ASP A 500 43.91 11.46 -27.65
N LEU A 501 44.00 11.54 -26.31
CA LEU A 501 43.33 10.62 -25.38
C LEU A 501 41.81 10.86 -25.29
N VAL A 502 41.32 12.04 -25.67
CA VAL A 502 39.88 12.36 -25.70
C VAL A 502 39.25 11.76 -26.96
N LYS A 503 38.66 10.57 -26.84
CA LYS A 503 38.04 9.84 -27.96
C LYS A 503 36.53 9.99 -28.04
N TYR A 504 35.81 9.63 -26.98
CA TYR A 504 34.34 9.50 -27.01
C TYR A 504 33.61 10.65 -26.31
N THR A 505 34.34 11.41 -25.50
CA THR A 505 33.79 12.36 -24.52
C THR A 505 34.40 13.75 -24.70
N LYS A 506 34.33 14.28 -25.93
CA LYS A 506 34.83 15.65 -26.23
C LYS A 506 33.97 16.66 -25.46
N SER A 507 34.61 17.46 -24.61
CA SER A 507 33.96 18.58 -23.92
C SER A 507 33.65 19.70 -24.91
N VAL A 508 32.42 20.22 -24.87
CA VAL A 508 31.97 21.37 -25.69
C VAL A 508 30.98 22.22 -24.93
N ARG A 509 31.07 23.54 -25.08
CA ARG A 509 30.12 24.48 -24.48
C ARG A 509 28.71 24.30 -25.08
N VAL A 510 27.67 24.68 -24.34
CA VAL A 510 26.31 24.77 -24.86
C VAL A 510 26.08 26.17 -25.42
N HIS A 511 25.83 26.28 -26.73
CA HIS A 511 25.45 27.55 -27.37
C HIS A 511 23.94 27.64 -27.61
N ASP A 512 23.34 26.52 -28.02
CA ASP A 512 21.89 26.38 -28.20
C ASP A 512 21.48 24.90 -28.14
N ILE A 513 20.66 24.55 -27.14
CA ILE A 513 20.15 23.19 -26.94
C ILE A 513 19.25 22.70 -28.07
N GLU A 514 18.72 23.60 -28.91
CA GLU A 514 17.85 23.23 -30.03
C GLU A 514 18.64 22.78 -31.26
N THR A 515 19.73 23.46 -31.59
CA THR A 515 20.50 23.17 -32.82
C THR A 515 21.75 22.34 -32.58
N GLN A 516 22.42 22.47 -31.44
CA GLN A 516 23.71 21.83 -31.18
C GLN A 516 23.65 20.30 -31.20
N ALA A 517 22.59 19.72 -30.64
CA ALA A 517 22.39 18.26 -30.61
C ALA A 517 22.16 17.61 -32.00
N TYR A 518 22.11 18.41 -33.09
CA TYR A 518 22.06 17.92 -34.47
C TYR A 518 23.44 17.80 -35.12
N MET A 519 24.50 18.37 -34.51
CA MET A 519 25.82 18.50 -35.12
C MET A 519 26.75 17.32 -34.82
N SER A 520 26.78 16.79 -33.59
CA SER A 520 27.58 15.61 -33.24
C SER A 520 27.03 14.91 -31.98
N SER A 521 27.03 13.58 -31.97
CA SER A 521 26.51 12.77 -30.84
C SER A 521 27.57 12.39 -29.80
N TRP A 522 28.86 12.65 -30.07
CA TRP A 522 29.99 12.23 -29.20
C TRP A 522 30.56 13.40 -28.40
N GLN A 523 29.71 14.39 -28.17
CA GLN A 523 30.00 15.59 -27.40
C GLN A 523 29.44 15.44 -25.98
N VAL A 524 30.11 16.08 -25.04
CA VAL A 524 29.70 16.17 -23.64
C VAL A 524 29.66 17.64 -23.28
N SER A 525 28.53 18.09 -22.77
CA SER A 525 28.43 19.42 -22.15
C SER A 525 28.29 19.28 -20.65
N SER A 526 28.80 20.25 -19.88
CA SER A 526 28.71 20.31 -18.43
C SER A 526 28.13 21.65 -18.03
N LEU A 527 27.05 21.66 -17.25
CA LEU A 527 26.37 22.89 -16.84
C LEU A 527 26.17 22.89 -15.33
N ASN A 528 26.26 24.06 -14.69
CA ASN A 528 25.92 24.18 -13.29
C ASN A 528 24.40 23.93 -13.06
N GLU A 529 24.02 23.55 -11.85
CA GLU A 529 22.61 23.25 -11.52
C GLU A 529 21.67 24.43 -11.80
N SER A 530 22.13 25.67 -11.62
CA SER A 530 21.32 26.88 -11.74
C SER A 530 20.88 27.12 -13.19
N ILE A 531 21.82 27.01 -14.14
CA ILE A 531 21.56 27.13 -15.58
C ILE A 531 20.60 26.03 -16.02
N VAL A 532 20.84 24.79 -15.62
CA VAL A 532 19.96 23.67 -16.02
C VAL A 532 18.55 23.83 -15.45
N ASN A 533 18.41 24.33 -14.21
CA ASN A 533 17.11 24.65 -13.62
C ASN A 533 16.37 25.74 -14.44
N GLN A 534 17.06 26.78 -14.89
CA GLN A 534 16.48 27.80 -15.77
C GLN A 534 16.02 27.19 -17.11
N ILE A 535 16.85 26.34 -17.72
CA ILE A 535 16.50 25.62 -18.96
C ILE A 535 15.27 24.72 -18.74
N MET A 536 15.21 23.98 -17.62
CA MET A 536 14.06 23.12 -17.29
C MET A 536 12.77 23.93 -17.09
N ALA A 537 12.86 25.16 -16.56
CA ALA A 537 11.71 26.04 -16.40
C ALA A 537 11.20 26.58 -17.74
N LEU A 538 12.10 26.89 -18.68
CA LEU A 538 11.75 27.53 -19.95
C LEU A 538 11.49 26.55 -21.10
N LYS A 539 12.31 25.50 -21.23
CA LYS A 539 12.38 24.60 -22.39
C LYS A 539 12.57 23.12 -22.00
N PRO A 540 11.71 22.52 -21.16
CA PRO A 540 11.90 21.15 -20.63
C PRO A 540 11.90 20.06 -21.72
N ALA A 541 11.02 20.17 -22.72
CA ALA A 541 10.92 19.17 -23.79
C ALA A 541 12.13 19.22 -24.75
N GLN A 542 12.69 20.40 -24.98
CA GLN A 542 13.89 20.60 -25.79
C GLN A 542 15.12 20.02 -25.09
N LEU A 543 15.23 20.21 -23.78
CA LEU A 543 16.30 19.61 -22.99
C LEU A 543 16.28 18.08 -23.04
N VAL A 544 15.09 17.46 -22.94
CA VAL A 544 14.96 16.00 -23.14
C VAL A 544 15.46 15.59 -24.53
N ARG A 545 15.08 16.32 -25.58
CA ARG A 545 15.53 16.02 -26.96
C ARG A 545 17.05 16.20 -27.14
N PHE A 546 17.65 17.17 -26.47
CA PHE A 546 19.10 17.35 -26.41
C PHE A 546 19.75 16.10 -25.80
N ASN A 547 19.23 15.65 -24.66
CA ASN A 547 19.71 14.45 -23.95
C ASN A 547 19.41 13.11 -24.65
N GLN A 548 18.62 13.09 -25.72
CA GLN A 548 18.44 11.89 -26.56
C GLN A 548 19.65 11.64 -27.47
N ARG A 549 20.57 12.60 -27.61
CA ARG A 549 21.62 12.57 -28.64
C ARG A 549 23.00 12.90 -28.14
N GLN A 550 23.11 13.75 -27.12
CA GLN A 550 24.36 14.23 -26.57
C GLN A 550 24.39 13.97 -25.05
N LEU A 551 25.57 13.69 -24.51
CA LEU A 551 25.74 13.57 -23.07
C LEU A 551 25.72 14.95 -22.42
N LEU A 552 25.05 15.02 -21.27
CA LEU A 552 25.01 16.20 -20.43
C LEU A 552 25.43 15.79 -19.02
N ARG A 553 26.39 16.53 -18.48
CA ARG A 553 26.78 16.54 -17.07
C ARG A 553 26.15 17.75 -16.39
N VAL A 554 25.65 17.56 -15.19
CA VAL A 554 25.25 18.65 -14.30
C VAL A 554 26.00 18.51 -12.99
N TYR A 555 26.46 19.63 -12.43
CA TYR A 555 27.23 19.67 -11.21
C TYR A 555 26.72 20.75 -10.24
N PRO A 556 27.03 20.64 -8.93
CA PRO A 556 26.60 21.58 -7.91
C PRO A 556 27.11 23.01 -8.17
N SER A 557 26.34 24.03 -7.78
CA SER A 557 26.79 25.42 -7.86
C SER A 557 27.91 25.72 -6.86
N ASN A 558 28.84 26.62 -7.22
CA ASN A 558 29.91 27.13 -6.37
C ASN A 558 29.42 27.74 -5.05
N TYR A 559 28.16 28.20 -4.99
CA TYR A 559 27.54 28.68 -3.75
C TYR A 559 27.36 27.59 -2.68
N ARG A 560 27.44 26.31 -3.05
CA ARG A 560 27.38 25.16 -2.14
C ARG A 560 28.73 24.87 -1.50
N VAL A 561 29.27 25.89 -0.82
CA VAL A 561 30.59 25.82 -0.17
C VAL A 561 30.68 24.70 0.88
N ASP A 562 29.55 24.32 1.46
CA ASP A 562 29.41 23.22 2.43
C ASP A 562 29.37 21.82 1.78
N SER A 563 29.56 21.73 0.47
CA SER A 563 29.41 20.50 -0.32
C SER A 563 28.02 19.89 -0.25
N SER A 564 26.98 20.67 0.04
CA SER A 564 25.59 20.21 -0.06
C SER A 564 25.25 19.72 -1.48
N ASN A 565 24.27 18.83 -1.58
CA ASN A 565 23.82 18.28 -2.85
C ASN A 565 22.45 18.86 -3.24
N PHE A 566 22.27 19.18 -4.53
CA PHE A 566 20.96 19.47 -5.10
C PHE A 566 20.13 18.18 -5.23
N ASN A 567 18.81 18.33 -5.40
CA ASN A 567 17.93 17.17 -5.65
C ASN A 567 18.18 16.62 -7.06
N PRO A 568 18.66 15.37 -7.23
CA PRO A 568 19.01 14.84 -8.55
C PRO A 568 17.79 14.44 -9.40
N GLN A 569 16.61 14.21 -8.80
CA GLN A 569 15.45 13.67 -9.50
C GLN A 569 14.97 14.52 -10.68
N PRO A 570 14.82 15.86 -10.58
CA PRO A 570 14.41 16.69 -11.72
C PRO A 570 15.35 16.58 -12.93
N PHE A 571 16.65 16.43 -12.69
CA PHE A 571 17.67 16.28 -13.73
C PHE A 571 17.54 14.91 -14.42
N TRP A 572 17.31 13.83 -13.67
CA TRP A 572 16.99 12.54 -14.25
C TRP A 572 15.66 12.53 -15.00
N ASN A 573 14.65 13.28 -14.54
CA ASN A 573 13.37 13.45 -15.25
C ASN A 573 13.57 14.12 -16.63
N ALA A 574 14.58 14.98 -16.77
CA ALA A 574 14.98 15.59 -18.04
C ALA A 574 15.90 14.68 -18.90
N GLY A 575 16.22 13.47 -18.43
CA GLY A 575 17.06 12.51 -19.15
C GLY A 575 18.56 12.79 -19.08
N ILE A 576 19.00 13.65 -18.15
CA ILE A 576 20.40 14.01 -17.95
C ILE A 576 21.20 12.80 -17.45
N HIS A 577 22.38 12.60 -18.01
CA HIS A 577 23.14 11.35 -17.89
C HIS A 577 24.01 11.34 -16.64
N MET A 578 24.84 12.37 -16.48
CA MET A 578 25.84 12.48 -15.42
C MET A 578 25.39 13.57 -14.44
N VAL A 579 24.57 13.18 -13.47
CA VAL A 579 24.12 14.09 -12.40
C VAL A 579 25.13 13.96 -11.25
N ALA A 580 26.15 14.81 -11.28
CA ALA A 580 27.30 14.70 -10.38
C ALA A 580 26.96 15.21 -8.98
N LEU A 581 27.25 14.41 -7.96
CA LEU A 581 26.98 14.72 -6.55
C LEU A 581 28.28 14.68 -5.72
N ASN A 582 28.32 15.44 -4.64
CA ASN A 582 29.36 15.40 -3.62
C ASN A 582 29.18 14.14 -2.76
N TYR A 583 30.03 13.13 -2.95
CA TYR A 583 29.92 11.81 -2.28
C TYR A 583 30.30 11.84 -0.79
N GLN A 584 31.10 12.82 -0.39
CA GLN A 584 31.48 13.05 1.01
C GLN A 584 30.30 13.55 1.86
N THR A 585 29.24 14.05 1.23
CA THR A 585 28.06 14.59 1.91
C THR A 585 26.94 13.56 1.92
N GLU A 586 26.85 12.81 3.02
CA GLU A 586 25.74 11.89 3.28
C GLU A 586 24.41 12.64 3.45
N GLY A 587 23.31 11.92 3.28
CA GLY A 587 21.95 12.44 3.46
C GLY A 587 21.06 12.19 2.24
N ARG A 588 19.88 12.83 2.25
CA ARG A 588 18.76 12.51 1.33
C ARG A 588 19.19 12.36 -0.12
N MET A 589 19.97 13.30 -0.65
CA MET A 589 20.29 13.32 -2.08
C MET A 589 21.20 12.16 -2.49
N LEU A 590 22.20 11.82 -1.66
CA LEU A 590 23.07 10.67 -1.90
C LEU A 590 22.34 9.34 -1.67
N GLU A 591 21.40 9.29 -0.73
CA GLU A 591 20.50 8.14 -0.55
C GLU A 591 19.63 7.89 -1.80
N LEU A 592 19.10 8.93 -2.45
CA LEU A 592 18.38 8.80 -3.72
C LEU A 592 19.29 8.25 -4.83
N ASN A 593 20.53 8.73 -4.87
CA ASN A 593 21.54 8.26 -5.81
C ASN A 593 21.84 6.76 -5.64
N LYS A 594 22.18 6.35 -4.41
CA LYS A 594 22.40 4.95 -4.03
C LYS A 594 21.20 4.07 -4.40
N ALA A 595 19.97 4.52 -4.10
CA ALA A 595 18.75 3.77 -4.42
C ALA A 595 18.46 3.64 -5.92
N LYS A 596 18.82 4.64 -6.73
CA LYS A 596 18.66 4.58 -8.19
C LYS A 596 19.67 3.61 -8.81
N PHE A 597 20.94 3.71 -8.40
CA PHE A 597 22.03 2.95 -9.03
C PHE A 597 22.17 1.52 -8.51
N SER A 598 21.58 1.18 -7.36
CA SER A 598 21.49 -0.20 -6.89
C SER A 598 20.63 -1.11 -7.80
N THR A 599 19.82 -0.53 -8.71
CA THR A 599 18.79 -1.25 -9.47
C THR A 599 19.29 -2.17 -10.59
N ASN A 600 20.59 -2.14 -10.90
CA ASN A 600 21.20 -2.92 -11.98
C ASN A 600 22.55 -3.50 -11.54
N GLY A 601 22.56 -4.19 -10.41
CA GLY A 601 23.77 -4.78 -9.81
C GLY A 601 24.81 -3.77 -9.36
N ASN A 602 24.35 -2.57 -8.97
CA ASN A 602 25.21 -1.46 -8.57
C ASN A 602 26.35 -1.15 -9.57
N CYS A 603 26.08 -1.36 -10.87
CA CYS A 603 27.10 -1.20 -11.91
C CYS A 603 27.34 0.27 -12.32
N GLY A 604 26.57 1.21 -11.76
CA GLY A 604 26.65 2.64 -12.06
C GLY A 604 26.06 3.06 -13.41
N TYR A 605 25.40 2.15 -14.12
CA TYR A 605 24.68 2.41 -15.37
C TYR A 605 23.25 1.91 -15.32
N ILE A 606 22.27 2.80 -15.49
CA ILE A 606 20.84 2.48 -15.52
C ILE A 606 20.25 2.89 -16.86
N LEU A 607 19.66 1.95 -17.60
CA LEU A 607 19.04 2.21 -18.89
C LEU A 607 17.83 3.14 -18.71
N LYS A 608 17.83 4.25 -19.45
CA LYS A 608 16.73 5.21 -19.48
C LYS A 608 15.49 4.58 -20.12
N PRO A 609 14.27 4.93 -19.67
CA PRO A 609 13.05 4.51 -20.33
C PRO A 609 12.97 4.96 -21.79
N LYS A 610 12.29 4.16 -22.62
CA LYS A 610 12.27 4.35 -24.09
C LYS A 610 11.81 5.75 -24.52
N CYS A 611 10.83 6.35 -23.84
CA CYS A 611 10.35 7.70 -24.14
C CYS A 611 11.38 8.81 -23.90
N MET A 612 12.37 8.57 -23.03
CA MET A 612 13.48 9.51 -22.79
C MET A 612 14.61 9.35 -23.82
N ASN A 613 14.65 8.22 -24.53
CA ASN A 613 15.65 7.95 -25.56
C ASN A 613 15.15 8.31 -26.96
N GLN A 614 13.84 8.26 -27.19
CA GLN A 614 13.23 8.50 -28.49
C GLN A 614 11.81 9.08 -28.35
N GLY A 615 11.44 9.96 -29.28
CA GLY A 615 10.08 10.51 -29.38
C GLY A 615 9.87 11.79 -28.57
N PHE A 616 8.60 12.19 -28.43
CA PHE A 616 8.20 13.35 -27.65
C PHE A 616 7.92 12.94 -26.20
N PHE A 617 8.59 13.60 -25.26
CA PHE A 617 8.38 13.45 -23.83
C PHE A 617 8.59 14.80 -23.15
N ASN A 618 7.70 15.15 -22.22
CA ASN A 618 7.85 16.34 -21.40
C ASN A 618 7.52 15.96 -19.95
N PRO A 619 8.51 16.02 -19.03
CA PRO A 619 8.34 15.59 -17.65
C PRO A 619 7.38 16.47 -16.83
N ASN A 620 7.07 17.68 -17.30
CA ASN A 620 6.25 18.66 -16.56
C ASN A 620 4.76 18.63 -16.94
N LEU A 621 4.33 17.76 -17.86
CA LEU A 621 2.91 17.61 -18.20
C LEU A 621 2.16 16.84 -17.12
N GLU A 622 0.86 17.12 -16.95
CA GLU A 622 -0.02 16.31 -16.07
C GLU A 622 -0.25 14.89 -16.60
N ASP A 623 -0.08 14.69 -17.91
CA ASP A 623 -0.06 13.36 -18.54
C ASP A 623 1.18 13.25 -19.45
N PRO A 624 2.36 12.93 -18.89
CA PRO A 624 3.62 12.87 -19.63
C PRO A 624 3.65 11.80 -20.73
N LEU A 625 2.80 10.76 -20.59
CA LEU A 625 2.73 9.62 -21.50
C LEU A 625 1.27 9.34 -21.91
N PRO A 626 0.66 10.22 -22.73
CA PRO A 626 -0.74 10.10 -23.08
C PRO A 626 -1.07 8.75 -23.71
N GLY A 627 -2.12 8.11 -23.21
CA GLY A 627 -2.61 6.81 -23.71
C GLY A 627 -1.85 5.59 -23.17
N GLN A 628 -0.80 5.76 -22.36
CA GLN A 628 -0.21 4.66 -21.61
C GLN A 628 -1.03 4.35 -20.35
N LYS A 629 -0.96 3.10 -19.87
CA LYS A 629 -1.58 2.73 -18.60
C LYS A 629 -0.76 3.32 -17.46
N LYS A 630 -1.46 3.87 -16.46
CA LYS A 630 -0.85 4.32 -15.21
C LYS A 630 -0.66 3.10 -14.30
N THR A 631 0.34 3.13 -13.45
CA THR A 631 0.57 2.08 -12.46
C THR A 631 0.05 2.54 -11.11
N GLN A 632 -0.71 1.70 -10.41
CA GLN A 632 -1.17 1.94 -9.05
C GLN A 632 -0.37 1.06 -8.10
N LEU A 633 0.29 1.69 -7.13
CA LEU A 633 0.98 1.04 -6.03
C LEU A 633 0.10 1.09 -4.79
N VAL A 634 -0.24 -0.08 -4.26
CA VAL A 634 -1.01 -0.24 -3.02
C VAL A 634 -0.07 -0.84 -1.97
N LEU A 635 0.23 -0.08 -0.92
CA LEU A 635 1.11 -0.48 0.17
C LEU A 635 0.30 -0.60 1.45
N LYS A 636 0.19 -1.80 2.01
CA LYS A 636 -0.30 -1.98 3.38
C LYS A 636 0.88 -1.95 4.33
N ILE A 637 0.98 -0.91 5.15
CA ILE A 637 1.98 -0.78 6.22
C ILE A 637 1.47 -1.54 7.43
N ILE A 638 2.06 -2.71 7.69
CA ILE A 638 1.53 -3.67 8.68
C ILE A 638 2.14 -3.39 10.04
N SER A 639 3.48 -3.45 10.15
CA SER A 639 4.17 -3.41 11.44
C SER A 639 5.64 -3.02 11.33
N GLY A 640 6.25 -2.58 12.41
CA GLY A 640 7.69 -2.34 12.53
C GLY A 640 8.36 -3.43 13.33
N GLN A 641 9.68 -3.58 13.19
CA GLN A 641 10.50 -4.51 13.93
C GLN A 641 11.74 -3.78 14.43
N GLN A 642 12.00 -3.87 15.74
CA GLN A 642 13.22 -3.42 16.40
C GLN A 642 13.68 -2.02 15.99
N LEU A 643 12.74 -1.07 15.90
CA LEU A 643 13.05 0.29 15.53
C LEU A 643 13.90 0.92 16.64
N PRO A 644 15.09 1.46 16.32
CA PRO A 644 15.98 2.01 17.32
C PRO A 644 15.49 3.36 17.83
N LYS A 645 16.06 3.81 18.95
CA LYS A 645 15.86 5.18 19.42
C LYS A 645 16.63 6.17 18.53
N PRO A 646 16.19 7.43 18.39
CA PRO A 646 16.93 8.46 17.66
C PRO A 646 18.36 8.61 18.19
N LYS A 647 19.36 8.66 17.29
CA LYS A 647 20.79 8.76 17.65
C LYS A 647 21.11 10.02 18.46
N ASP A 648 20.39 11.12 18.20
CA ASP A 648 20.59 12.41 18.86
C ASP A 648 19.76 12.57 20.15
N SER A 649 19.20 11.47 20.67
CA SER A 649 18.52 11.51 21.96
C SER A 649 19.52 11.83 23.08
N MET A 650 19.33 12.96 23.76
CA MET A 650 20.14 13.43 24.90
C MET A 650 20.33 12.40 26.02
N LEU A 651 19.46 11.38 26.08
CA LEU A 651 19.47 10.32 27.09
C LEU A 651 19.96 8.97 26.53
N GLY A 652 20.33 8.88 25.25
CA GLY A 652 20.78 7.65 24.58
C GLY A 652 19.84 6.46 24.84
N ASP A 653 20.40 5.31 25.21
CA ASP A 653 19.65 4.09 25.58
C ASP A 653 18.67 4.27 26.75
N ARG A 654 18.90 5.29 27.60
CA ARG A 654 18.04 5.65 28.74
C ARG A 654 16.88 6.57 28.33
N GLY A 655 16.81 6.97 27.06
CA GLY A 655 15.73 7.78 26.52
C GLY A 655 14.37 7.10 26.60
N GLU A 656 13.31 7.88 26.39
CA GLU A 656 11.94 7.38 26.36
C GLU A 656 11.74 6.35 25.25
N VAL A 657 10.68 5.55 25.37
CA VAL A 657 10.30 4.61 24.31
C VAL A 657 9.69 5.44 23.19
N ILE A 658 10.08 5.15 21.96
CA ILE A 658 9.63 5.93 20.80
C ILE A 658 8.14 5.76 20.51
N ASP A 659 7.60 6.77 19.83
CA ASP A 659 6.23 6.85 19.32
C ASP A 659 6.25 6.78 17.77
N PRO A 660 6.43 5.59 17.15
CA PRO A 660 6.80 5.53 15.75
C PRO A 660 5.62 5.73 14.80
N SER A 661 5.91 6.41 13.69
CA SER A 661 5.07 6.47 12.48
C SER A 661 5.90 6.23 11.23
N VAL A 662 5.25 5.75 10.16
CA VAL A 662 5.89 5.54 8.86
C VAL A 662 5.37 6.56 7.85
N GLU A 663 6.26 7.34 7.25
CA GLU A 663 5.97 8.14 6.05
C GLU A 663 6.47 7.39 4.81
N VAL A 664 5.62 7.29 3.78
CA VAL A 664 6.01 6.81 2.45
C VAL A 664 5.92 7.96 1.46
N GLU A 665 7.06 8.25 0.83
CA GLU A 665 7.23 9.29 -0.18
C GLU A 665 7.49 8.67 -1.56
N ILE A 666 6.73 9.10 -2.56
CA ILE A 666 7.02 8.81 -3.97
C ILE A 666 7.84 9.96 -4.54
N ILE A 667 8.97 9.62 -5.16
CA ILE A 667 9.92 10.58 -5.76
C ILE A 667 10.08 10.20 -7.23
N GLY A 668 9.70 11.07 -8.16
CA GLY A 668 9.70 10.72 -9.57
C GLY A 668 9.41 11.94 -10.44
N LEU A 669 8.53 11.78 -11.43
CA LEU A 669 7.97 12.92 -12.14
C LEU A 669 7.17 13.82 -11.17
N PRO A 670 7.10 15.14 -11.41
CA PRO A 670 6.34 16.06 -10.55
C PRO A 670 4.89 15.61 -10.33
N VAL A 671 4.25 15.02 -11.34
CA VAL A 671 2.87 14.51 -11.26
C VAL A 671 2.72 13.24 -10.39
N ASP A 672 3.81 12.50 -10.19
CA ASP A 672 3.83 11.26 -9.38
C ASP A 672 4.23 11.53 -7.93
N CYS A 673 4.89 12.66 -7.66
CA CYS A 673 5.39 13.02 -6.34
C CYS A 673 4.26 13.23 -5.33
N CYS A 674 4.26 12.42 -4.27
CA CYS A 674 3.29 12.53 -3.17
C CYS A 674 3.81 11.82 -1.92
N LYS A 675 3.19 12.12 -0.76
CA LYS A 675 3.54 11.56 0.55
C LYS A 675 2.28 11.12 1.29
N GLN A 676 2.36 10.01 2.01
CA GLN A 676 1.34 9.57 2.97
C GLN A 676 2.03 9.08 4.24
N GLN A 677 1.39 9.26 5.39
CA GLN A 677 1.93 8.88 6.69
C GLN A 677 0.90 8.07 7.48
N THR A 678 1.36 7.06 8.23
CA THR A 678 0.52 6.29 9.15
C THR A 678 0.16 7.11 10.39
N ARG A 679 -0.76 6.60 11.20
CA ARG A 679 -0.90 7.06 12.58
C ARG A 679 0.38 6.80 13.39
N VAL A 680 0.48 7.48 14.52
CA VAL A 680 1.49 7.25 15.56
C VAL A 680 1.09 6.06 16.42
N VAL A 681 2.05 5.21 16.77
CA VAL A 681 1.87 4.14 17.77
C VAL A 681 2.61 4.55 19.03
N ASP A 682 1.90 4.70 20.15
CA ASP A 682 2.52 5.19 21.39
C ASP A 682 3.39 4.12 22.09
N ASP A 683 4.53 4.54 22.62
CA ASP A 683 5.44 3.79 23.50
C ASP A 683 5.82 2.37 22.99
N ASN A 684 6.03 2.19 21.68
CA ASN A 684 6.39 0.88 21.12
C ASN A 684 7.32 0.96 19.90
N GLY A 685 8.63 0.87 20.13
CA GLY A 685 9.61 0.74 19.05
C GLY A 685 9.95 -0.70 18.64
N PHE A 686 9.65 -1.69 19.47
CA PHE A 686 10.08 -3.06 19.22
C PHE A 686 9.23 -3.79 18.19
N ASN A 687 7.90 -3.64 18.25
CA ASN A 687 6.96 -4.30 17.34
C ASN A 687 5.67 -3.50 17.10
N PRO A 688 5.75 -2.21 16.73
CA PRO A 688 4.56 -1.39 16.47
C PRO A 688 3.70 -1.98 15.36
N MET A 689 2.37 -1.79 15.44
CA MET A 689 1.40 -2.28 14.47
C MET A 689 0.54 -1.12 13.95
N TRP A 690 0.58 -0.87 12.64
CA TRP A 690 -0.20 0.19 11.99
C TRP A 690 -1.44 -0.38 11.31
N GLU A 691 -1.28 -1.40 10.46
CA GLU A 691 -2.34 -2.02 9.65
C GLU A 691 -3.08 -1.02 8.73
N GLU A 692 -2.33 -0.10 8.13
CA GLU A 692 -2.88 0.97 7.29
C GLU A 692 -2.54 0.77 5.81
N THR A 693 -3.46 1.13 4.91
CA THR A 693 -3.25 1.00 3.46
C THR A 693 -3.09 2.36 2.80
N MET A 694 -1.98 2.52 2.08
CA MET A 694 -1.65 3.68 1.26
C MET A 694 -1.77 3.33 -0.22
N VAL A 695 -2.25 4.27 -1.02
CA VAL A 695 -2.44 4.08 -2.47
C VAL A 695 -1.80 5.23 -3.23
N PHE A 696 -0.93 4.91 -4.17
CA PHE A 696 -0.18 5.84 -5.01
C PHE A 696 -0.45 5.56 -6.49
N SER A 697 -0.58 6.61 -7.31
CA SER A 697 -0.79 6.49 -8.75
C SER A 697 0.41 7.08 -9.49
N LEU A 698 1.07 6.26 -10.31
CA LEU A 698 2.30 6.55 -11.02
C LEU A 698 2.04 6.61 -12.52
N HIS A 699 2.35 7.73 -13.16
CA HIS A 699 2.34 7.91 -14.60
C HIS A 699 3.58 7.29 -15.23
N MET A 700 4.71 7.32 -14.53
CA MET A 700 5.98 6.77 -15.02
C MET A 700 6.75 6.03 -13.92
N ALA A 701 6.23 4.86 -13.56
CA ALA A 701 6.81 3.98 -12.53
C ALA A 701 8.30 3.64 -12.77
N GLN A 702 8.76 3.66 -14.02
CA GLN A 702 10.13 3.29 -14.41
C GLN A 702 11.23 4.20 -13.84
N ILE A 703 10.89 5.45 -13.46
CA ILE A 703 11.86 6.39 -12.86
C ILE A 703 11.51 6.78 -11.42
N ALA A 704 10.43 6.20 -10.87
CA ALA A 704 9.97 6.49 -9.53
C ALA A 704 10.83 5.75 -8.49
N LEU A 705 11.14 6.44 -7.40
CA LEU A 705 11.69 5.90 -6.17
C LEU A 705 10.59 5.95 -5.10
N VAL A 706 10.57 4.93 -4.26
CA VAL A 706 9.69 4.81 -3.09
C VAL A 706 10.57 4.88 -1.86
N ARG A 707 10.34 5.89 -1.02
CA ARG A 707 11.11 6.16 0.18
C ARG A 707 10.26 5.95 1.42
N PHE A 708 10.66 4.98 2.23
CA PHE A 708 10.06 4.68 3.53
C PHE A 708 10.87 5.40 4.60
N GLN A 709 10.21 6.14 5.47
CA GLN A 709 10.84 6.89 6.56
C GLN A 709 10.13 6.58 7.86
N VAL A 710 10.91 6.32 8.90
CA VAL A 710 10.39 6.09 10.24
C VAL A 710 10.72 7.30 11.10
N TRP A 711 9.68 7.81 11.77
CA TRP A 711 9.74 8.98 12.63
C TRP A 711 9.29 8.63 14.03
N ASP A 712 9.96 9.18 15.03
CA ASP A 712 9.54 9.23 16.43
C ASP A 712 8.75 10.51 16.65
N ASN A 713 7.46 10.43 17.04
CA ASN A 713 6.61 11.59 17.27
C ASN A 713 6.32 11.76 18.75
N ASP A 714 7.34 12.14 19.51
CA ASP A 714 7.21 12.41 20.93
C ASP A 714 6.62 13.82 21.19
N SER A 715 6.33 14.11 22.46
CA SER A 715 5.81 15.41 22.89
C SER A 715 6.75 16.61 22.64
N LEU A 716 8.03 16.36 22.35
CA LEU A 716 9.05 17.38 22.07
C LEU A 716 9.20 17.66 20.56
N GLY A 717 8.65 16.80 19.70
CA GLY A 717 8.58 16.99 18.26
C GLY A 717 8.97 15.75 17.47
N GLN A 718 8.86 15.85 16.14
CA GLN A 718 9.15 14.74 15.23
C GLN A 718 10.67 14.57 15.05
N LYS A 719 11.20 13.39 15.37
CA LYS A 719 12.62 13.02 15.22
C LYS A 719 12.79 11.89 14.22
N PHE A 720 13.79 12.01 13.36
CA PHE A 720 14.10 10.99 12.35
C PHE A 720 14.72 9.75 13.01
N ILE A 721 14.21 8.56 12.67
CA ILE A 721 14.78 7.28 13.12
C ILE A 721 15.65 6.68 12.02
N GLY A 722 15.05 6.43 10.86
CA GLY A 722 15.73 5.77 9.75
C GLY A 722 14.90 5.78 8.48
N GLN A 723 15.53 5.42 7.36
CA GLN A 723 14.88 5.38 6.05
C GLN A 723 15.33 4.18 5.23
N ARG A 724 14.54 3.85 4.22
CA ARG A 724 14.95 3.01 3.10
C ARG A 724 14.35 3.56 1.82
N THR A 725 15.19 3.83 0.83
CA THR A 725 14.75 4.28 -0.51
C THR A 725 15.02 3.18 -1.53
N ILE A 726 14.02 2.85 -2.35
CA ILE A 726 14.09 1.77 -3.34
C ILE A 726 13.48 2.27 -4.65
N ALA A 727 14.09 1.98 -5.78
CA ALA A 727 13.43 2.24 -7.05
C ALA A 727 12.21 1.33 -7.22
N PHE A 728 11.10 1.90 -7.69
CA PHE A 728 9.84 1.18 -7.86
C PHE A 728 10.01 -0.12 -8.66
N ILE A 729 10.79 -0.08 -9.74
CA ILE A 729 11.06 -1.25 -10.59
C ILE A 729 11.79 -2.40 -9.88
N SER A 730 12.43 -2.13 -8.74
CA SER A 730 13.14 -3.12 -7.94
C SER A 730 12.34 -3.57 -6.72
N MET A 731 11.08 -3.16 -6.57
CA MET A 731 10.21 -3.62 -5.50
C MET A 731 9.52 -4.92 -5.88
N MET A 732 9.55 -5.89 -4.98
CA MET A 732 8.81 -7.13 -5.08
C MET A 732 7.40 -6.99 -4.50
N PRO A 733 6.38 -7.55 -5.17
CA PRO A 733 5.01 -7.62 -4.63
C PRO A 733 4.88 -8.65 -3.49
N GLY A 734 3.73 -8.67 -2.81
CA GLY A 734 3.42 -9.58 -1.70
C GLY A 734 3.86 -9.06 -0.34
N TYR A 735 3.93 -9.95 0.66
CA TYR A 735 4.42 -9.58 2.00
C TYR A 735 5.94 -9.46 1.99
N ARG A 736 6.47 -8.31 2.42
CA ARG A 736 7.90 -8.00 2.35
C ARG A 736 8.39 -7.25 3.59
N HIS A 737 9.65 -7.43 3.91
CA HIS A 737 10.39 -6.59 4.84
C HIS A 737 11.08 -5.46 4.09
N VAL A 738 10.94 -4.24 4.61
CA VAL A 738 11.71 -3.06 4.22
C VAL A 738 12.73 -2.79 5.31
N TYR A 739 13.95 -3.31 5.13
CA TYR A 739 15.04 -3.08 6.08
C TYR A 739 15.54 -1.63 6.00
N LEU A 740 15.68 -0.99 7.16
CA LEU A 740 16.19 0.39 7.24
C LEU A 740 17.68 0.44 6.95
N GLU A 741 18.11 1.46 6.22
CA GLU A 741 19.49 1.57 5.76
C GLU A 741 20.45 1.81 6.94
N GLY A 742 21.52 1.02 6.99
CA GLY A 742 22.53 1.11 8.05
C GLY A 742 22.08 0.61 9.42
N MET A 743 20.98 -0.15 9.50
CA MET A 743 20.44 -0.70 10.75
C MET A 743 20.22 -2.20 10.60
N GLU A 744 20.96 -2.99 11.38
CA GLU A 744 20.76 -4.43 11.46
C GLU A 744 19.40 -4.72 12.13
N GLU A 745 18.62 -5.65 11.56
CA GLU A 745 17.31 -6.12 12.05
C GLU A 745 16.12 -5.12 12.02
N ALA A 746 16.37 -3.80 12.01
CA ALA A 746 15.30 -2.80 11.99
C ALA A 746 14.56 -2.78 10.64
N SER A 747 13.27 -3.07 10.65
CA SER A 747 12.49 -3.17 9.41
C SER A 747 11.03 -2.78 9.55
N ILE A 748 10.41 -2.49 8.40
CA ILE A 748 8.96 -2.30 8.25
C ILE A 748 8.43 -3.50 7.47
N PHE A 749 7.45 -4.20 8.03
CA PHE A 749 6.74 -5.26 7.34
C PHE A 749 5.55 -4.66 6.58
N VAL A 750 5.49 -4.92 5.28
CA VAL A 750 4.49 -4.37 4.37
C VAL A 750 3.89 -5.45 3.50
N HIS A 751 2.71 -5.19 2.94
CA HIS A 751 2.19 -5.94 1.79
C HIS A 751 2.12 -5.01 0.57
N VAL A 752 2.70 -5.45 -0.54
CA VAL A 752 2.87 -4.68 -1.78
C VAL A 752 1.97 -5.24 -2.87
N ALA A 753 1.07 -4.43 -3.42
CA ALA A 753 0.30 -4.78 -4.61
C ALA A 753 0.46 -3.72 -5.70
N VAL A 754 0.61 -4.18 -6.94
CA VAL A 754 0.80 -3.33 -8.12
C VAL A 754 -0.25 -3.65 -9.16
N HIS A 755 -0.91 -2.63 -9.69
CA HIS A 755 -1.99 -2.76 -10.67
C HIS A 755 -1.82 -1.78 -11.84
N ASP A 756 -2.13 -2.22 -13.06
CA ASP A 756 -2.20 -1.32 -14.22
C ASP A 756 -3.61 -0.73 -14.37
N VAL A 757 -3.69 0.59 -14.54
CA VAL A 757 -4.92 1.37 -14.67
C VAL A 757 -4.95 2.05 -16.04
N SER A 758 -5.95 1.73 -16.87
CA SER A 758 -6.10 2.33 -18.21
C SER A 758 -6.83 3.69 -18.17
N GLY A 759 -6.26 4.69 -18.83
CA GLY A 759 -6.76 6.07 -18.85
C GLY A 759 -7.94 6.31 -19.80
N LYS A 760 -9.11 6.61 -19.23
CA LYS A 760 -9.90 7.79 -19.64
C LYS A 760 -10.02 8.67 -18.39
N PRO A 761 -10.06 10.02 -18.49
CA PRO A 761 -10.35 10.85 -17.32
C PRO A 761 -11.80 10.59 -16.92
N ARG A 762 -11.98 9.62 -16.03
CA ARG A 762 -13.11 9.42 -15.15
C ARG A 762 -12.47 9.41 -13.78
N THR A 763 -12.89 10.29 -12.89
CA THR A 763 -12.56 10.22 -11.46
C THR A 763 -13.17 8.94 -10.92
N GLY A 764 -12.42 7.85 -11.09
CA GLY A 764 -12.84 6.48 -10.90
C GLY A 764 -11.97 5.85 -9.82
N GLY A 765 -12.53 5.44 -8.68
CA GLY A 765 -11.77 4.77 -7.61
C GLY A 765 -11.16 5.68 -6.54
N CYS A 766 -11.48 6.98 -6.50
CA CYS A 766 -10.96 7.89 -5.47
C CYS A 766 -11.50 7.56 -4.07
N ILE A 767 -10.66 7.65 -3.03
CA ILE A 767 -11.07 7.49 -1.62
C ILE A 767 -12.08 8.58 -1.23
N SER A 768 -11.81 9.83 -1.62
CA SER A 768 -12.74 10.95 -1.43
C SER A 768 -12.69 11.87 -2.64
N VAL A 769 -13.84 12.26 -3.17
CA VAL A 769 -13.96 13.30 -4.19
C VAL A 769 -14.61 14.51 -3.55
N VAL A 770 -13.85 15.60 -3.41
CA VAL A 770 -14.37 16.93 -3.05
C VAL A 770 -14.22 17.80 -4.29
N SER A 771 -15.33 17.99 -5.01
CA SER A 771 -15.34 18.76 -6.26
C SER A 771 -16.23 19.99 -6.10
N PRO A 772 -15.75 21.21 -6.41
CA PRO A 772 -16.54 22.44 -6.31
C PRO A 772 -17.63 22.56 -7.40
N LYS A 773 -17.66 21.63 -8.37
CA LYS A 773 -18.68 21.54 -9.43
C LYS A 773 -19.18 20.10 -9.62
N GLY A 774 -20.35 19.92 -10.21
CA GLY A 774 -21.00 18.64 -10.45
C GLY A 774 -20.08 17.67 -11.20
N SER A 775 -19.62 16.64 -10.50
CA SER A 775 -18.60 15.71 -10.99
C SER A 775 -19.21 14.42 -11.56
N ARG A 776 -18.51 13.78 -12.50
CA ARG A 776 -18.85 12.44 -13.01
C ARG A 776 -17.90 11.40 -12.43
N THR A 777 -18.32 10.69 -11.39
CA THR A 777 -17.45 9.77 -10.63
C THR A 777 -17.89 8.31 -10.74
N GLY A 778 -17.01 7.36 -10.40
CA GLY A 778 -17.42 5.98 -10.22
C GLY A 778 -16.47 5.15 -9.37
N GLY A 779 -16.97 4.17 -8.61
CA GLY A 779 -16.10 3.34 -7.76
C GLY A 779 -15.46 4.07 -6.58
N CYS A 780 -15.88 5.29 -6.25
CA CYS A 780 -15.28 6.08 -5.17
C CYS A 780 -15.77 5.64 -3.78
N ILE A 781 -14.93 5.75 -2.74
CA ILE A 781 -15.36 5.46 -1.36
C ILE A 781 -16.28 6.58 -0.83
N SER A 782 -15.91 7.84 -1.05
CA SER A 782 -16.71 9.00 -0.65
C SER A 782 -16.79 10.03 -1.78
N VAL A 783 -17.97 10.60 -2.00
CA VAL A 783 -18.20 11.73 -2.92
C VAL A 783 -18.94 12.82 -2.16
N VAL A 784 -18.28 13.96 -1.97
CA VAL A 784 -18.87 15.18 -1.40
C VAL A 784 -18.84 16.26 -2.47
N SER A 785 -20.00 16.67 -2.96
CA SER A 785 -20.09 17.70 -3.99
C SER A 785 -21.25 18.64 -3.66
N PRO A 786 -21.03 19.97 -3.65
CA PRO A 786 -22.07 20.96 -3.39
C PRO A 786 -23.09 21.04 -4.55
N GLU A 787 -22.75 20.57 -5.75
CA GLU A 787 -23.69 20.39 -6.87
C GLU A 787 -23.99 18.90 -7.08
N GLY A 788 -25.20 18.57 -7.53
CA GLY A 788 -25.67 17.17 -7.68
C GLY A 788 -24.76 16.29 -8.58
N PRO A 789 -23.98 15.34 -8.02
CA PRO A 789 -23.01 14.56 -8.79
C PRO A 789 -23.67 13.46 -9.63
N ARG A 790 -22.98 13.03 -10.70
CA ARG A 790 -23.36 11.84 -11.49
C ARG A 790 -22.42 10.69 -11.21
N THR A 791 -22.86 9.69 -10.46
CA THR A 791 -21.97 8.65 -9.92
C THR A 791 -22.39 7.23 -10.32
N ARG A 792 -21.43 6.29 -10.31
CA ARG A 792 -21.72 4.85 -10.46
C ARG A 792 -20.84 3.99 -9.55
N GLY A 793 -21.41 3.09 -8.76
CA GLY A 793 -20.62 2.14 -7.97
C GLY A 793 -19.85 2.75 -6.79
N CYS A 794 -20.29 3.88 -6.24
CA CYS A 794 -19.60 4.54 -5.11
C CYS A 794 -20.10 4.01 -3.75
N ILE A 795 -19.27 4.05 -2.71
CA ILE A 795 -19.65 3.58 -1.37
C ILE A 795 -20.52 4.62 -0.66
N SER A 796 -20.09 5.88 -0.57
CA SER A 796 -20.82 6.95 0.12
C SER A 796 -20.93 8.19 -0.77
N ILE A 797 -22.13 8.78 -0.78
CA ILE A 797 -22.41 10.02 -1.53
C ILE A 797 -23.16 10.97 -0.60
N VAL A 798 -22.59 12.15 -0.41
CA VAL A 798 -23.20 13.27 0.32
C VAL A 798 -23.24 14.47 -0.62
N SER A 799 -24.44 14.93 -0.97
CA SER A 799 -24.61 16.11 -1.81
C SER A 799 -25.84 16.89 -1.37
N PRO A 800 -25.74 18.23 -1.21
CA PRO A 800 -26.88 19.06 -0.82
C PRO A 800 -27.88 19.29 -1.97
N GLU A 801 -27.55 18.93 -3.21
CA GLU A 801 -28.44 18.97 -4.39
C GLU A 801 -28.70 17.56 -4.97
N GLU A 802 -29.79 17.38 -5.76
CA GLU A 802 -30.21 16.09 -6.36
C GLU A 802 -29.06 15.29 -7.05
N PRO A 803 -28.50 14.22 -6.44
CA PRO A 803 -27.51 13.38 -7.09
C PRO A 803 -28.17 12.39 -8.07
N ARG A 804 -27.46 12.05 -9.15
CA ARG A 804 -27.86 10.98 -10.09
C ARG A 804 -26.90 9.81 -10.02
N THR A 805 -27.35 8.68 -9.48
CA THR A 805 -26.45 7.59 -9.08
C THR A 805 -26.92 6.23 -9.59
N ARG A 806 -26.00 5.27 -9.74
CA ARG A 806 -26.34 3.85 -9.94
C ARG A 806 -25.39 2.93 -9.19
N GLY A 807 -25.91 1.87 -8.56
CA GLY A 807 -25.08 0.82 -7.96
C GLY A 807 -24.28 1.25 -6.72
N CYS A 808 -24.72 2.27 -5.98
CA CYS A 808 -23.97 2.83 -4.85
C CYS A 808 -24.38 2.20 -3.51
N ILE A 809 -23.52 2.22 -2.49
CA ILE A 809 -23.82 1.61 -1.18
C ILE A 809 -24.70 2.52 -0.33
N SER A 810 -24.32 3.78 -0.13
CA SER A 810 -25.02 4.74 0.72
C SER A 810 -25.13 6.09 0.03
N ILE A 811 -26.34 6.67 0.09
CA ILE A 811 -26.64 7.98 -0.47
C ILE A 811 -27.40 8.78 0.58
N VAL A 812 -26.86 9.94 0.93
CA VAL A 812 -27.49 10.92 1.82
C VAL A 812 -27.59 12.24 1.07
N SER A 813 -28.80 12.71 0.82
CA SER A 813 -29.04 14.00 0.17
C SER A 813 -30.30 14.65 0.74
N PRO A 814 -30.26 15.94 1.11
CA PRO A 814 -31.43 16.66 1.59
C PRO A 814 -32.51 16.81 0.50
N GLU A 815 -32.13 16.88 -0.77
CA GLU A 815 -33.03 16.83 -1.93
C GLU A 815 -33.26 15.38 -2.42
N GLY A 816 -34.41 15.10 -3.04
CA GLY A 816 -34.81 13.76 -3.48
C GLY A 816 -33.92 13.18 -4.62
N PRO A 817 -33.00 12.23 -4.35
CA PRO A 817 -32.06 11.73 -5.36
C PRO A 817 -32.71 10.86 -6.45
N ARG A 818 -32.07 10.81 -7.63
CA ARG A 818 -32.45 9.88 -8.72
C ARG A 818 -31.47 8.72 -8.80
N THR A 819 -31.86 7.55 -8.33
CA THR A 819 -30.93 6.44 -8.09
C THR A 819 -31.42 5.11 -8.68
N GLY A 820 -30.51 4.14 -8.84
CA GLY A 820 -30.92 2.77 -9.14
C GLY A 820 -29.90 1.72 -8.72
N GLY A 821 -30.35 0.57 -8.22
CA GLY A 821 -29.49 -0.54 -7.80
C GLY A 821 -28.64 -0.25 -6.56
N CYS A 822 -29.08 0.65 -5.68
CA CYS A 822 -28.29 1.09 -4.51
C CYS A 822 -28.64 0.30 -3.24
N ILE A 823 -27.73 0.18 -2.28
CA ILE A 823 -27.99 -0.55 -1.02
C ILE A 823 -28.85 0.29 -0.06
N SER A 824 -28.48 1.55 0.18
CA SER A 824 -29.19 2.44 1.11
C SER A 824 -29.34 3.84 0.51
N VAL A 825 -30.57 4.36 0.53
CA VAL A 825 -30.91 5.72 0.12
C VAL A 825 -31.68 6.39 1.25
N VAL A 826 -31.13 7.48 1.80
CA VAL A 826 -31.75 8.28 2.86
C VAL A 826 -31.89 9.71 2.36
N SER A 827 -33.11 10.22 2.31
CA SER A 827 -33.40 11.60 1.89
C SER A 827 -34.63 12.14 2.63
N PRO A 828 -34.61 13.38 3.14
CA PRO A 828 -35.79 14.06 3.68
C PRO A 828 -36.93 14.20 2.65
N GLU A 829 -36.58 14.56 1.42
CA GLU A 829 -37.51 14.68 0.30
C GLU A 829 -37.68 13.36 -0.47
N GLY A 830 -38.85 13.14 -1.08
CA GLY A 830 -39.20 11.87 -1.73
C GLY A 830 -38.28 11.49 -2.93
N PRO A 831 -37.36 10.49 -2.80
CA PRO A 831 -36.47 10.08 -3.87
C PRO A 831 -37.18 9.37 -5.03
N ARG A 832 -36.54 9.37 -6.22
CA ARG A 832 -36.92 8.53 -7.37
C ARG A 832 -35.93 7.39 -7.54
N THR A 833 -36.31 6.18 -7.16
CA THR A 833 -35.39 5.03 -7.10
C THR A 833 -35.88 3.79 -7.86
N GLY A 834 -34.96 2.91 -8.24
CA GLY A 834 -35.28 1.61 -8.83
C GLY A 834 -34.33 0.50 -8.40
N GLY A 835 -34.80 -0.68 -8.01
CA GLY A 835 -33.95 -1.82 -7.69
C GLY A 835 -33.06 -1.66 -6.45
N CYS A 836 -33.43 -0.81 -5.49
CA CYS A 836 -32.63 -0.53 -4.30
C CYS A 836 -32.96 -1.50 -3.13
N ILE A 837 -32.01 -1.77 -2.23
CA ILE A 837 -32.25 -2.65 -1.08
C ILE A 837 -33.07 -1.90 -0.01
N SER A 838 -32.66 -0.69 0.38
CA SER A 838 -33.35 0.11 1.40
C SER A 838 -33.53 1.56 0.95
N VAL A 839 -34.74 2.07 1.08
CA VAL A 839 -35.11 3.48 0.84
C VAL A 839 -35.85 4.00 2.06
N VAL A 840 -35.31 5.04 2.69
CA VAL A 840 -35.92 5.70 3.87
C VAL A 840 -36.12 7.17 3.56
N SER A 841 -37.37 7.64 3.62
CA SER A 841 -37.72 9.03 3.31
C SER A 841 -38.94 9.48 4.11
N PRO A 842 -38.88 10.60 4.87
CA PRO A 842 -40.04 11.24 5.49
C PRO A 842 -41.17 11.50 4.50
N GLU A 843 -40.86 12.12 3.35
CA GLU A 843 -41.81 12.34 2.26
C GLU A 843 -41.97 11.10 1.36
N GLY A 844 -43.13 10.95 0.73
CA GLY A 844 -43.49 9.76 -0.05
C GLY A 844 -42.61 9.53 -1.30
N PRO A 845 -41.71 8.52 -1.32
CA PRO A 845 -40.84 8.24 -2.46
C PRO A 845 -41.58 7.66 -3.67
N ARG A 846 -40.99 7.80 -4.87
CA ARG A 846 -41.41 7.05 -6.08
C ARG A 846 -40.40 5.95 -6.38
N THR A 847 -40.78 4.69 -6.15
CA THR A 847 -39.83 3.57 -6.23
C THR A 847 -40.34 2.43 -7.12
N GLY A 848 -39.41 1.65 -7.67
CA GLY A 848 -39.71 0.42 -8.41
C GLY A 848 -38.76 -0.72 -8.05
N GLY A 849 -39.24 -1.96 -7.85
CA GLY A 849 -38.38 -3.13 -7.67
C GLY A 849 -37.47 -3.11 -6.43
N CYS A 850 -37.80 -2.35 -5.39
CA CYS A 850 -36.97 -2.21 -4.19
C CYS A 850 -37.28 -3.29 -3.14
N ILE A 851 -36.30 -3.66 -2.30
CA ILE A 851 -36.50 -4.66 -1.24
C ILE A 851 -37.28 -4.07 -0.06
N SER A 852 -36.86 -2.92 0.45
CA SER A 852 -37.49 -2.26 1.60
C SER A 852 -37.68 -0.76 1.36
N VAL A 853 -38.90 -0.28 1.56
CA VAL A 853 -39.25 1.14 1.49
C VAL A 853 -39.97 1.51 2.79
N VAL A 854 -39.42 2.48 3.52
CA VAL A 854 -39.99 3.00 4.77
C VAL A 854 -40.23 4.48 4.61
N SER A 855 -41.48 4.92 4.72
CA SER A 855 -41.84 6.32 4.56
C SER A 855 -43.07 6.68 5.40
N PRO A 856 -42.98 7.66 6.33
CA PRO A 856 -44.12 8.25 7.03
C PRO A 856 -45.28 8.61 6.11
N GLU A 857 -44.99 9.38 5.05
CA GLU A 857 -45.97 9.72 4.01
C GLU A 857 -46.14 8.59 2.99
N GLY A 858 -47.34 8.49 2.40
CA GLY A 858 -47.70 7.39 1.50
C GLY A 858 -46.81 7.30 0.24
N PRO A 859 -45.95 6.27 0.07
CA PRO A 859 -45.10 6.12 -1.12
C PRO A 859 -45.90 5.70 -2.36
N ARG A 860 -45.34 5.97 -3.55
CA ARG A 860 -45.81 5.41 -4.83
C ARG A 860 -44.83 4.35 -5.32
N THR A 861 -45.24 3.08 -5.30
CA THR A 861 -44.31 1.97 -5.55
C THR A 861 -44.84 0.93 -6.54
N GLU A 862 -43.93 0.30 -7.28
CA GLU A 862 -44.24 -0.87 -8.12
C GLU A 862 -43.23 -2.01 -7.88
N GLY A 863 -43.67 -3.26 -7.78
CA GLY A 863 -42.80 -4.44 -7.75
C GLY A 863 -41.87 -4.55 -6.53
N CYS A 864 -42.18 -3.91 -5.41
CA CYS A 864 -41.31 -3.89 -4.22
C CYS A 864 -41.60 -5.06 -3.26
N ILE A 865 -40.61 -5.48 -2.46
CA ILE A 865 -40.79 -6.62 -1.53
C ILE A 865 -41.50 -6.18 -0.25
N SER A 866 -41.05 -5.12 0.42
CA SER A 866 -41.62 -4.68 1.70
C SER A 866 -41.82 -3.17 1.73
N ILE A 867 -43.06 -2.75 1.95
CA ILE A 867 -43.47 -1.36 2.12
C ILE A 867 -44.04 -1.17 3.53
N VAL A 868 -43.48 -0.22 4.27
CA VAL A 868 -44.00 0.20 5.59
C VAL A 868 -44.25 1.70 5.56
N SER A 869 -45.51 2.10 5.67
CA SER A 869 -45.89 3.50 5.66
C SER A 869 -47.09 3.77 6.56
N PRO A 870 -47.00 4.63 7.59
CA PRO A 870 -48.11 5.11 8.39
C PRO A 870 -49.31 5.59 7.57
N GLU A 871 -49.06 6.41 6.53
CA GLU A 871 -50.09 6.97 5.65
C GLU A 871 -50.41 6.06 4.44
N GLY A 872 -51.58 6.27 3.85
CA GLY A 872 -52.08 5.45 2.74
C GLY A 872 -51.16 5.44 1.50
N SER A 873 -50.44 4.35 1.31
CA SER A 873 -49.56 4.13 0.13
C SER A 873 -50.31 3.83 -1.17
N ARG A 874 -49.70 4.14 -2.32
CA ARG A 874 -50.18 3.70 -3.65
C ARG A 874 -49.21 2.69 -4.25
N THR A 875 -49.58 1.42 -4.28
CA THR A 875 -48.63 0.35 -4.62
C THR A 875 -49.16 -0.61 -5.69
N GLY A 876 -48.26 -1.20 -6.47
CA GLY A 876 -48.58 -2.21 -7.49
C GLY A 876 -47.60 -3.39 -7.43
N GLY A 877 -48.07 -4.63 -7.52
CA GLY A 877 -47.21 -5.81 -7.66
C GLY A 877 -46.24 -6.07 -6.51
N CYS A 878 -46.54 -5.59 -5.29
CA CYS A 878 -45.63 -5.69 -4.15
C CYS A 878 -45.84 -6.98 -3.32
N ILE A 879 -44.82 -7.48 -2.63
CA ILE A 879 -44.94 -8.71 -1.81
C ILE A 879 -45.65 -8.42 -0.48
N SER A 880 -45.22 -7.40 0.26
CA SER A 880 -45.75 -7.06 1.58
C SER A 880 -45.96 -5.55 1.70
N VAL A 881 -47.19 -5.15 2.02
CA VAL A 881 -47.57 -3.76 2.27
C VAL A 881 -48.19 -3.67 3.65
N VAL A 882 -47.56 -2.91 4.55
CA VAL A 882 -48.05 -2.65 5.91
C VAL A 882 -48.32 -1.15 6.04
N SER A 883 -49.58 -0.80 6.23
CA SER A 883 -50.02 0.60 6.23
C SER A 883 -51.16 0.82 7.22
N PRO A 884 -50.97 1.54 8.34
CA PRO A 884 -52.01 1.97 9.26
C PRO A 884 -53.24 2.56 8.58
N GLU A 885 -53.05 3.60 7.76
CA GLU A 885 -54.11 4.16 6.92
C GLU A 885 -54.33 3.31 5.67
N GLY A 886 -55.59 3.09 5.28
CA GLY A 886 -55.97 2.16 4.22
C GLY A 886 -55.27 2.41 2.86
N PRO A 887 -54.34 1.54 2.41
CA PRO A 887 -53.58 1.76 1.18
C PRO A 887 -54.42 1.52 -0.09
N ARG A 888 -53.99 2.11 -1.22
CA ARG A 888 -54.51 1.81 -2.57
C ARG A 888 -53.54 0.88 -3.28
N THR A 889 -53.88 -0.39 -3.41
CA THR A 889 -52.95 -1.41 -3.94
C THR A 889 -53.52 -2.20 -5.12
N GLY A 890 -52.63 -2.70 -5.99
CA GLY A 890 -52.98 -3.61 -7.09
C GLY A 890 -52.01 -4.77 -7.18
N GLY A 891 -52.48 -6.01 -7.36
CA GLY A 891 -51.62 -7.17 -7.64
C GLY A 891 -50.60 -7.55 -6.55
N CYS A 892 -50.85 -7.17 -5.29
CA CYS A 892 -49.91 -7.41 -4.18
C CYS A 892 -50.12 -8.79 -3.52
N ILE A 893 -49.07 -9.39 -2.94
CA ILE A 893 -49.17 -10.70 -2.28
C ILE A 893 -49.82 -10.57 -0.88
N SER A 894 -49.35 -9.64 -0.06
CA SER A 894 -49.84 -9.45 1.31
C SER A 894 -50.07 -7.97 1.61
N VAL A 895 -51.27 -7.63 2.05
CA VAL A 895 -51.65 -6.28 2.49
C VAL A 895 -52.20 -6.37 3.90
N VAL A 896 -51.56 -5.69 4.84
CA VAL A 896 -51.98 -5.61 6.25
C VAL A 896 -52.22 -4.16 6.60
N SER A 897 -53.46 -3.84 6.97
CA SER A 897 -53.85 -2.46 7.27
C SER A 897 -54.94 -2.46 8.34
N PRO A 898 -54.77 -1.77 9.47
CA PRO A 898 -55.82 -1.49 10.46
C PRO A 898 -57.08 -0.90 9.83
N GLU A 899 -56.92 0.13 9.00
CA GLU A 899 -58.03 0.76 8.27
C GLU A 899 -58.32 0.04 6.94
N GLY A 900 -59.56 0.11 6.47
CA GLY A 900 -59.99 -0.62 5.26
C GLY A 900 -59.21 -0.25 3.97
N PRO A 901 -58.36 -1.12 3.39
CA PRO A 901 -57.64 -0.85 2.15
C PRO A 901 -58.56 -0.83 0.93
N ARG A 902 -58.10 -0.17 -0.15
CA ARG A 902 -58.69 -0.28 -1.50
C ARG A 902 -57.78 -1.09 -2.40
N THR A 903 -58.19 -2.29 -2.79
CA THR A 903 -57.29 -3.22 -3.49
C THR A 903 -57.92 -3.84 -4.73
N GLU A 904 -57.08 -4.23 -5.69
CA GLU A 904 -57.47 -5.06 -6.83
C GLU A 904 -56.45 -6.19 -7.06
N GLY A 905 -56.88 -7.41 -7.35
CA GLY A 905 -56.02 -8.53 -7.76
C GLY A 905 -54.98 -9.00 -6.73
N CYS A 906 -55.17 -8.75 -5.43
CA CYS A 906 -54.20 -9.12 -4.39
C CYS A 906 -54.40 -10.55 -3.85
N ILE A 907 -53.36 -11.19 -3.32
CA ILE A 907 -53.44 -12.57 -2.81
C ILE A 907 -54.03 -12.62 -1.39
N SER A 908 -53.49 -11.85 -0.45
CA SER A 908 -53.91 -11.88 0.96
C SER A 908 -54.11 -10.47 1.50
N ILE A 909 -55.28 -10.24 2.09
CA ILE A 909 -55.65 -8.96 2.70
C ILE A 909 -56.13 -9.22 4.12
N VAL A 910 -55.54 -8.53 5.09
CA VAL A 910 -55.92 -8.60 6.50
C VAL A 910 -56.16 -7.20 7.00
N SER A 911 -57.41 -6.89 7.36
CA SER A 911 -57.80 -5.58 7.87
C SER A 911 -58.94 -5.69 8.87
N PRO A 912 -58.81 -5.22 10.13
CA PRO A 912 -59.91 -5.18 11.10
C PRO A 912 -61.14 -4.45 10.54
N GLU A 913 -60.94 -3.29 9.90
CA GLU A 913 -62.01 -2.52 9.28
C GLU A 913 -62.42 -3.04 7.88
N GLY A 914 -63.59 -2.61 7.41
CA GLY A 914 -64.17 -3.02 6.12
C GLY A 914 -63.35 -2.58 4.89
N SER A 915 -62.65 -3.52 4.27
CA SER A 915 -61.89 -3.33 3.01
C SER A 915 -62.78 -3.13 1.78
N ARG A 916 -62.32 -2.39 0.76
CA ARG A 916 -62.92 -2.37 -0.60
C ARG A 916 -62.01 -3.10 -1.58
N THR A 917 -62.39 -4.30 -2.01
CA THR A 917 -61.49 -5.17 -2.78
C THR A 917 -62.14 -5.71 -4.06
N GLY A 918 -61.32 -6.02 -5.07
CA GLY A 918 -61.76 -6.66 -6.32
C GLY A 918 -60.79 -7.77 -6.74
N GLY A 919 -61.26 -8.92 -7.19
CA GLY A 919 -60.43 -9.97 -7.80
C GLY A 919 -59.34 -10.58 -6.89
N CYS A 920 -59.50 -10.50 -5.56
CA CYS A 920 -58.48 -10.95 -4.60
C CYS A 920 -58.64 -12.42 -4.18
N ILE A 921 -57.57 -13.12 -3.79
CA ILE A 921 -57.63 -14.55 -3.39
C ILE A 921 -58.20 -14.72 -1.98
N SER A 922 -57.68 -14.00 -0.99
CA SER A 922 -58.07 -14.14 0.41
C SER A 922 -58.26 -12.76 1.05
N VAL A 923 -59.44 -12.53 1.63
CA VAL A 923 -59.78 -11.29 2.34
C VAL A 923 -60.29 -11.63 3.72
N VAL A 924 -59.61 -11.15 4.76
CA VAL A 924 -60.00 -11.32 6.16
C VAL A 924 -60.30 -9.93 6.73
N SER A 925 -61.58 -9.64 6.94
CA SER A 925 -62.01 -8.36 7.51
C SER A 925 -63.17 -8.51 8.50
N PRO A 926 -62.94 -8.35 9.82
CA PRO A 926 -63.95 -8.36 10.87
C PRO A 926 -65.20 -7.51 10.59
N GLU A 927 -65.06 -6.22 10.26
CA GLU A 927 -66.19 -5.27 10.11
C GLU A 927 -66.95 -5.34 8.76
N GLY A 928 -66.88 -6.45 8.04
CA GLY A 928 -67.63 -6.63 6.78
C GLY A 928 -67.04 -5.89 5.55
N PRO A 929 -66.25 -6.56 4.70
CA PRO A 929 -65.69 -5.93 3.51
C PRO A 929 -66.72 -5.74 2.38
N ARG A 930 -66.44 -4.80 1.46
CA ARG A 930 -67.13 -4.64 0.17
C ARG A 930 -66.26 -5.25 -0.93
N THR A 931 -66.61 -6.41 -1.44
CA THR A 931 -65.75 -7.16 -2.38
C THR A 931 -66.46 -7.58 -3.67
N GLY A 932 -65.69 -7.79 -4.74
CA GLY A 932 -66.18 -8.33 -6.01
C GLY A 932 -65.19 -9.32 -6.63
N GLY A 933 -65.62 -10.50 -7.06
CA GLY A 933 -64.77 -11.45 -7.79
C GLY A 933 -63.66 -12.13 -6.97
N CYS A 934 -63.79 -12.20 -5.64
CA CYS A 934 -62.76 -12.78 -4.77
C CYS A 934 -62.89 -14.32 -4.61
N ILE A 935 -61.80 -15.03 -4.32
CA ILE A 935 -61.84 -16.49 -4.08
C ILE A 935 -62.37 -16.82 -2.67
N SER A 936 -61.83 -16.18 -1.64
CA SER A 936 -62.17 -16.44 -0.23
C SER A 936 -62.35 -15.13 0.53
N VAL A 937 -63.48 -14.98 1.21
CA VAL A 937 -63.77 -13.84 2.09
C VAL A 937 -64.20 -14.37 3.45
N VAL A 938 -63.53 -13.94 4.52
CA VAL A 938 -63.83 -14.31 5.91
C VAL A 938 -64.12 -13.05 6.71
N SER A 939 -65.31 -12.96 7.28
CA SER A 939 -65.77 -11.78 8.00
C SER A 939 -66.80 -12.14 9.07
N PRO A 940 -66.52 -11.99 10.37
CA PRO A 940 -67.51 -12.18 11.43
C PRO A 940 -68.81 -11.38 11.21
N GLU A 941 -68.70 -10.12 10.80
CA GLU A 941 -69.85 -9.24 10.51
C GLU A 941 -70.37 -9.39 9.06
N GLY A 942 -71.56 -8.88 8.79
CA GLY A 942 -72.20 -8.96 7.47
C GLY A 942 -71.43 -8.26 6.34
N SER A 943 -70.85 -9.03 5.42
CA SER A 943 -70.11 -8.52 4.25
C SER A 943 -71.01 -8.18 3.05
N ARG A 944 -70.57 -7.27 2.16
CA ARG A 944 -71.22 -7.00 0.87
C ARG A 944 -70.36 -7.53 -0.26
N THR A 945 -70.74 -8.64 -0.87
CA THR A 945 -69.90 -9.32 -1.86
C THR A 945 -70.63 -9.53 -3.19
N GLY A 946 -69.89 -9.70 -4.29
CA GLY A 946 -70.46 -10.06 -5.59
C GLY A 946 -69.52 -10.98 -6.36
N GLY A 947 -70.03 -12.04 -6.99
CA GLY A 947 -69.21 -12.91 -7.86
C GLY A 947 -68.05 -13.65 -7.17
N CYS A 948 -68.12 -13.88 -5.86
CA CYS A 948 -67.03 -14.52 -5.09
C CYS A 948 -67.17 -16.06 -5.02
N ILE A 949 -66.08 -16.81 -4.89
CA ILE A 949 -66.14 -18.29 -4.82
C ILE A 949 -66.60 -18.78 -3.44
N SER A 950 -66.00 -18.29 -2.37
CA SER A 950 -66.27 -18.70 -0.99
C SER A 950 -66.41 -17.50 -0.06
N VAL A 951 -67.50 -17.43 0.70
CA VAL A 951 -67.75 -16.39 1.72
C VAL A 951 -68.14 -17.05 3.03
N VAL A 952 -67.38 -16.78 4.09
CA VAL A 952 -67.65 -17.24 5.47
C VAL A 952 -68.01 -16.02 6.31
N SER A 953 -69.28 -15.94 6.73
CA SER A 953 -69.78 -14.81 7.52
C SER A 953 -70.91 -15.23 8.47
N PRO A 954 -70.67 -15.30 9.80
CA PRO A 954 -71.64 -15.62 10.84
C PRO A 954 -72.94 -14.80 10.81
N GLU A 955 -72.85 -13.46 10.71
CA GLU A 955 -74.00 -12.54 10.76
C GLU A 955 -74.79 -12.42 9.43
N GLY A 956 -74.39 -13.17 8.41
CA GLY A 956 -75.09 -13.23 7.12
C GLY A 956 -74.69 -12.15 6.10
N PRO A 957 -74.07 -12.53 4.97
CA PRO A 957 -73.63 -11.56 3.95
C PRO A 957 -74.79 -11.09 3.04
N ARG A 958 -74.64 -9.90 2.44
CA ARG A 958 -75.43 -9.42 1.29
C ARG A 958 -74.65 -9.71 0.01
N THR A 959 -75.14 -10.62 -0.81
CA THR A 959 -74.33 -11.21 -1.89
C THR A 959 -75.13 -11.44 -3.18
N GLY A 960 -74.47 -11.36 -4.33
CA GLY A 960 -75.01 -11.79 -5.62
C GLY A 960 -73.97 -12.57 -6.42
N GLY A 961 -74.36 -13.72 -7.00
CA GLY A 961 -73.50 -14.50 -7.89
C GLY A 961 -72.33 -15.22 -7.22
N CYS A 962 -72.40 -15.53 -5.91
CA CYS A 962 -71.36 -16.31 -5.22
C CYS A 962 -71.57 -17.83 -5.33
N ILE A 963 -70.49 -18.61 -5.33
CA ILE A 963 -70.56 -20.09 -5.49
C ILE A 963 -70.88 -20.80 -4.16
N SER A 964 -70.18 -20.46 -3.08
CA SER A 964 -70.29 -21.08 -1.75
C SER A 964 -70.41 -20.02 -0.65
N ILE A 965 -71.42 -20.15 0.20
CA ILE A 965 -71.64 -19.29 1.37
C ILE A 965 -71.81 -20.14 2.62
N VAL A 966 -71.03 -19.84 3.66
CA VAL A 966 -71.11 -20.44 5.00
C VAL A 966 -71.58 -19.36 5.97
N SER A 967 -72.85 -19.41 6.37
CA SER A 967 -73.48 -18.49 7.31
C SER A 967 -74.52 -19.21 8.19
N PRO A 968 -74.36 -19.28 9.52
CA PRO A 968 -75.37 -19.77 10.45
C PRO A 968 -76.65 -18.89 10.52
N GLU A 969 -76.58 -17.57 10.31
CA GLU A 969 -77.75 -16.66 10.38
C GLU A 969 -78.51 -16.48 9.05
N GLY A 970 -78.07 -17.15 7.97
CA GLY A 970 -78.64 -17.02 6.62
C GLY A 970 -77.96 -15.93 5.78
N SER A 971 -78.38 -15.73 4.52
CA SER A 971 -77.81 -14.71 3.62
C SER A 971 -78.90 -14.03 2.79
N ARG A 972 -78.69 -12.76 2.39
CA ARG A 972 -79.59 -12.06 1.45
C ARG A 972 -79.00 -12.15 0.05
N THR A 973 -79.47 -13.12 -0.75
CA THR A 973 -78.92 -13.46 -2.08
C THR A 973 -79.82 -13.03 -3.23
N GLY A 974 -79.22 -12.56 -4.32
CA GLY A 974 -79.91 -12.24 -5.58
C GLY A 974 -79.96 -13.39 -6.60
N GLU A 975 -79.06 -14.37 -6.50
CA GLU A 975 -78.91 -15.58 -7.34
C GLU A 975 -77.65 -16.33 -6.84
N THR A 976 -77.78 -17.54 -6.27
CA THR A 976 -76.65 -18.32 -5.69
C THR A 976 -76.88 -19.83 -5.83
N ASN A 977 -75.82 -20.60 -6.12
CA ASN A 977 -75.92 -22.05 -6.43
C ASN A 977 -75.83 -22.99 -5.21
N TYR A 978 -75.13 -22.64 -4.12
CA TYR A 978 -75.02 -23.48 -2.92
C TYR A 978 -74.86 -22.64 -1.62
N VAL A 979 -75.83 -22.75 -0.70
CA VAL A 979 -75.76 -22.18 0.66
C VAL A 979 -75.59 -23.33 1.64
N VAL A 980 -74.47 -23.37 2.37
CA VAL A 980 -74.25 -24.37 3.43
C VAL A 980 -74.73 -23.77 4.75
N SER A 981 -76.02 -23.95 5.07
CA SER A 981 -76.56 -23.73 6.40
C SER A 981 -76.27 -24.96 7.26
N GLY A 982 -75.34 -24.86 8.20
CA GLY A 982 -75.01 -25.96 9.10
C GLY A 982 -76.16 -26.29 10.05
N ILE A 983 -76.95 -27.31 9.72
CA ILE A 983 -77.69 -28.12 10.68
C ILE A 983 -76.67 -29.10 11.31
N LEU A 984 -76.41 -28.97 12.61
CA LEU A 984 -75.84 -30.04 13.43
C LEU A 984 -76.96 -30.56 14.35
N ALA A 985 -77.61 -31.64 13.92
CA ALA A 985 -78.41 -32.50 14.77
C ALA A 985 -77.48 -33.55 15.40
N THR A 986 -77.46 -33.63 16.73
CA THR A 986 -76.86 -34.74 17.50
C THR A 986 -77.84 -35.93 17.52
N TRP A 987 -77.58 -37.04 16.83
CA TRP A 987 -78.21 -38.32 17.16
C TRP A 987 -77.19 -39.48 17.08
N GLY A 988 -76.94 -40.07 18.25
CA GLY A 988 -76.02 -41.18 18.49
C GLY A 988 -75.89 -41.48 19.99
N ALA A 989 -76.72 -42.42 20.47
CA ALA A 989 -76.23 -43.59 21.19
C ALA A 989 -76.21 -44.78 20.18
N PRO A 990 -75.45 -45.87 20.42
CA PRO A 990 -74.62 -46.51 19.39
C PRO A 990 -75.21 -47.78 18.75
N VAL A 991 -74.75 -48.12 17.53
CA VAL A 991 -74.24 -49.43 17.07
C VAL A 991 -73.24 -49.20 15.95
#